data_AF-A0A934E1C8-F1
#
_entry.id   AF-A0A934E1C8-F1
#
_cell.length_a   1.000
_cell.length_b   1.000
_cell.length_c   1.000
_cell.angle_alpha   90.00
_cell.angle_beta   90.00
_cell.angle_gamma   90.00
#
_symmetry.space_group_name_H-M   'P 1'
#
loop_
_entity.id
_entity.type
_entity.pdbx_description
1 polymer ?
#
loop_
_entity_poly.entity_id
_entity_poly.type
_entity_poly.pdbx_seq_one_letter_code
_entity_poly.pdbx_strand_id
1 'polypeptide(L)'
;MLRLVLATLILVNLGGLGACASSTPSGEDAGSSGFFDATTTIPDTGKVEPADASSLLDAATPAPGEDASTPVSEDAGADAGPVALRPAKVDLLIVVDNSRAMQDHEQVLANSVGALVRSLVNPHCLDATGASVTPQPSSGQEACPSGSSRRFAAIADLHLGVITTSLGGHGSDSCPASEPFSCPDGSTNTSQDDHGHLIARTSPCDGAAIPTYLGQGFLAWDPQARLTPPGSADQSAFEETARQLVLGAGHAGCDFPSQLESWYRFLVDPEPYASLAVGASGRAEPQGIDEVLLEQRASFLRPDSLLLVAVASDSNDCSVRESGQYFLALQSRMPGNPNVPFHLPRARSECASVPNDECCRSCGQQPGDCPADPNCAQGALPEKDDHLALRCFDQKRRFGIDFLYPVDRYVEALSSPMVPNRAGELVPNPLFASATAGGPVRDPSLVVLAGIVGVPWQDVARSPADLSLGYRDHQELEEPRVMGRSTWEGIVGDPASSSMPLDPHMIESSSPRSGTNPFTGDALAPPTSQPGTDPINGHEYTPGLKDGVVVAPDDLEYACIFELPQSRDCAVVLTGDCRCAEPTNDNPLCVEPPGTPGARTLQTHAAAYPALRQLSLLRHLGAQGVVSSICPAQQDDPSRADYAYLPAVQAMSDRVASRLAPPP
;
A
#
# COMPACT_ATOMS: atom_id res chain seq x y z
N MET A 1 -55.48 -14.09 28.87
CA MET A 1 -54.31 -13.86 29.74
C MET A 1 -53.28 -13.11 28.92
N LEU A 2 -53.27 -11.80 29.09
CA LEU A 2 -52.51 -10.82 28.32
C LEU A 2 -51.85 -9.92 29.38
N ARG A 3 -50.53 -9.76 29.38
CA ARG A 3 -49.87 -8.77 30.27
C ARG A 3 -49.00 -7.83 29.46
N LEU A 4 -49.44 -6.59 29.55
CA LEU A 4 -48.95 -5.33 29.01
C LEU A 4 -47.66 -4.91 29.75
N VAL A 5 -46.68 -4.40 29.00
CA VAL A 5 -45.44 -3.80 29.51
C VAL A 5 -45.63 -2.29 29.68
N LEU A 6 -45.08 -1.76 30.77
CA LEU A 6 -45.20 -0.40 31.27
C LEU A 6 -44.25 0.55 30.52
N ALA A 7 -44.77 1.69 30.05
CA ALA A 7 -44.01 2.83 29.54
C ALA A 7 -43.63 3.79 30.68
N THR A 8 -42.48 4.47 30.56
CA THR A 8 -42.16 5.66 31.37
C THR A 8 -41.78 6.81 30.44
N LEU A 9 -42.47 7.93 30.64
CA LEU A 9 -42.42 9.21 29.95
C LEU A 9 -41.60 10.18 30.83
N ILE A 10 -40.69 11.00 30.28
CA ILE A 10 -40.42 12.36 30.82
C ILE A 10 -40.20 13.35 29.67
N LEU A 11 -40.96 14.43 29.77
CA LEU A 11 -41.11 15.56 28.85
C LEU A 11 -39.93 16.54 28.83
N VAL A 12 -39.78 17.12 27.64
CA VAL A 12 -39.14 18.39 27.27
C VAL A 12 -39.62 19.58 28.12
N ASN A 13 -38.71 20.50 28.43
CA ASN A 13 -39.05 21.85 28.90
C ASN A 13 -38.37 22.90 28.02
N LEU A 14 -39.18 23.80 27.47
CA LEU A 14 -38.84 24.89 26.54
C LEU A 14 -39.29 26.21 27.17
N GLY A 15 -38.44 27.25 27.11
CA GLY A 15 -38.77 28.64 27.44
C GLY A 15 -37.68 29.30 28.29
N GLY A 16 -37.20 30.50 28.00
CA GLY A 16 -37.53 31.47 26.97
C GLY A 16 -36.66 32.74 27.12
N LEU A 17 -36.44 33.40 25.98
CA LEU A 17 -36.24 34.84 25.70
C LEU A 17 -35.76 35.81 26.80
N GLY A 18 -34.71 36.56 26.46
CA GLY A 18 -34.39 37.88 27.03
C GLY A 18 -33.24 38.58 26.29
N ALA A 19 -33.55 39.57 25.47
CA ALA A 19 -32.60 40.44 24.76
C ALA A 19 -32.37 41.75 25.52
N CYS A 20 -31.16 42.33 25.46
CA CYS A 20 -30.90 43.78 25.27
C CYS A 20 -29.39 44.16 25.25
N ALA A 21 -28.99 44.79 24.13
CA ALA A 21 -28.19 46.02 23.96
C ALA A 21 -26.79 46.25 24.62
N SER A 22 -25.78 46.31 23.74
CA SER A 22 -24.70 47.30 23.57
C SER A 22 -24.11 48.09 24.76
N SER A 23 -22.78 47.98 24.95
CA SER A 23 -21.89 49.15 25.18
C SER A 23 -20.39 48.79 25.06
N THR A 24 -19.63 49.68 24.41
CA THR A 24 -18.17 49.93 24.53
C THR A 24 -18.04 51.45 24.80
N PRO A 25 -16.91 52.05 25.29
CA PRO A 25 -15.52 51.53 25.34
C PRO A 25 -14.72 51.90 26.62
N SER A 26 -13.40 51.61 26.58
CA SER A 26 -12.25 52.24 27.28
C SER A 26 -11.72 51.58 28.57
N GLY A 27 -10.39 51.40 28.60
CA GLY A 27 -9.60 51.05 29.79
C GLY A 27 -8.46 50.08 29.48
N GLU A 28 -7.31 50.61 29.08
CA GLU A 28 -6.01 49.93 29.02
C GLU A 28 -5.63 49.40 30.40
N ASP A 29 -5.12 48.17 30.49
CA ASP A 29 -3.90 47.90 31.26
C ASP A 29 -3.29 46.53 30.90
N ALA A 30 -1.96 46.57 30.79
CA ALA A 30 -1.08 45.55 30.26
C ALA A 30 -0.97 44.29 31.14
N GLY A 31 -0.77 43.13 30.49
CA GLY A 31 -0.56 41.86 31.20
C GLY A 31 -0.18 40.68 30.31
N SER A 32 1.04 40.72 29.75
CA SER A 32 1.87 39.55 29.39
C SER A 32 1.26 38.47 28.48
N SER A 33 1.21 38.75 27.17
CA SER A 33 1.18 37.74 26.11
C SER A 33 2.61 37.26 25.81
N GLY A 34 2.90 36.00 26.11
CA GLY A 34 4.07 35.31 25.59
C GLY A 34 3.66 33.88 25.33
N PHE A 35 3.52 33.51 24.05
CA PHE A 35 3.90 32.21 23.48
C PHE A 35 3.48 32.19 21.99
N PHE A 36 4.49 32.20 21.12
CA PHE A 36 4.52 32.10 19.65
C PHE A 36 4.02 33.28 18.78
N ASP A 37 4.95 34.21 18.54
CA ASP A 37 5.00 35.05 17.33
C ASP A 37 5.69 34.26 16.19
N ALA A 38 5.22 34.44 14.97
CA ALA A 38 5.53 33.66 13.78
C ALA A 38 6.90 34.02 13.15
N THR A 39 7.99 33.88 13.92
CA THR A 39 9.35 34.18 13.44
C THR A 39 10.43 33.20 13.92
N THR A 40 10.08 31.93 14.17
CA THR A 40 11.11 30.91 14.40
C THR A 40 11.58 30.31 13.08
N THR A 41 12.67 30.87 12.56
CA THR A 41 13.53 30.19 11.60
C THR A 41 14.04 28.89 12.22
N ILE A 42 13.62 27.73 11.70
CA ILE A 42 14.12 26.41 12.11
C ILE A 42 15.54 26.24 11.52
N PRO A 43 16.63 26.21 12.31
CA PRO A 43 17.96 25.96 11.79
C PRO A 43 18.12 24.48 11.47
N ASP A 44 18.44 24.17 10.22
CA ASP A 44 18.91 22.85 9.81
C ASP A 44 20.43 22.75 10.05
N THR A 45 20.83 21.84 10.92
CA THR A 45 22.23 21.39 11.01
C THR A 45 22.25 19.86 10.92
N GLY A 46 21.65 19.32 9.86
CA GLY A 46 21.82 17.93 9.42
C GLY A 46 22.64 17.86 8.14
N LYS A 47 23.95 18.16 8.19
CA LYS A 47 24.86 17.71 7.13
C LYS A 47 25.05 16.21 7.24
N VAL A 48 24.24 15.45 6.52
CA VAL A 48 24.62 14.15 5.97
C VAL A 48 24.28 14.23 4.49
N GLU A 49 25.28 14.60 3.69
CA GLU A 49 25.21 14.53 2.23
C GLU A 49 25.13 13.05 1.82
N PRO A 50 24.21 12.65 0.93
CA PRO A 50 24.38 11.43 0.18
C PRO A 50 25.50 11.65 -0.84
N ALA A 51 26.49 10.77 -0.87
CA ALA A 51 27.52 10.81 -1.90
C ALA A 51 26.89 10.49 -3.27
N ASP A 52 26.97 11.43 -4.19
CA ASP A 52 26.67 11.27 -5.61
C ASP A 52 27.42 10.07 -6.20
N ALA A 53 26.69 9.02 -6.59
CA ALA A 53 27.17 7.94 -7.43
C ALA A 53 26.72 8.17 -8.88
N SER A 54 27.19 9.24 -9.51
CA SER A 54 27.08 9.41 -10.96
C SER A 54 28.22 10.26 -11.51
N SER A 55 29.36 9.62 -11.79
CA SER A 55 30.43 10.12 -12.68
C SER A 55 31.62 9.17 -12.67
N LEU A 56 31.56 8.04 -13.38
CA LEU A 56 32.77 7.37 -13.90
C LEU A 56 32.44 6.67 -15.22
N LEU A 57 32.33 7.46 -16.29
CA LEU A 57 32.45 7.00 -17.67
C LEU A 57 33.57 7.77 -18.36
N ASP A 58 34.40 6.99 -19.05
CA ASP A 58 35.47 7.33 -20.00
C ASP A 58 36.83 7.87 -19.51
N ALA A 59 37.85 7.01 -19.59
CA ALA A 59 38.89 7.12 -20.62
C ALA A 59 39.89 5.96 -20.53
N ALA A 60 39.71 4.93 -21.36
CA ALA A 60 40.75 3.95 -21.66
C ALA A 60 41.35 4.28 -23.04
N THR A 61 42.64 4.63 -23.06
CA THR A 61 43.46 4.66 -24.29
C THR A 61 44.46 3.50 -24.28
N PRO A 62 44.72 2.86 -25.44
CA PRO A 62 45.38 1.56 -25.52
C PRO A 62 46.90 1.68 -25.70
N ALA A 63 47.62 0.64 -25.28
CA ALA A 63 49.00 0.38 -25.72
C ALA A 63 49.16 -1.10 -26.13
N PRO A 64 50.05 -1.41 -27.09
CA PRO A 64 49.86 -2.54 -28.01
C PRO A 64 50.67 -3.79 -27.65
N GLY A 65 50.09 -4.94 -28.00
CA GLY A 65 50.71 -6.09 -28.67
C GLY A 65 51.84 -6.85 -27.97
N GLU A 66 51.62 -8.15 -27.76
CA GLU A 66 52.59 -9.17 -28.18
C GLU A 66 51.89 -10.53 -28.42
N ASP A 67 52.09 -11.03 -29.64
CA ASP A 67 51.67 -12.35 -30.13
C ASP A 67 52.45 -13.48 -29.44
N ALA A 68 51.76 -14.55 -29.07
CA ALA A 68 52.36 -15.88 -28.99
C ALA A 68 51.29 -16.97 -29.22
N SER A 69 51.15 -17.35 -30.49
CA SER A 69 50.42 -18.52 -30.96
C SER A 69 51.12 -19.82 -30.58
N THR A 70 50.41 -20.79 -29.99
CA THR A 70 50.60 -22.25 -30.24
C THR A 70 49.32 -23.05 -29.86
N PRO A 71 49.08 -24.24 -30.45
CA PRO A 71 47.73 -24.73 -30.75
C PRO A 71 47.28 -26.00 -29.98
N VAL A 72 45.99 -26.34 -30.15
CA VAL A 72 45.29 -27.64 -29.91
C VAL A 72 45.05 -27.96 -28.41
N SER A 73 43.83 -28.19 -27.92
CA SER A 73 42.95 -29.31 -28.28
C SER A 73 41.52 -29.11 -27.80
N GLU A 74 40.57 -29.58 -28.59
CA GLU A 74 39.16 -29.77 -28.21
C GLU A 74 39.07 -30.73 -27.02
N ASP A 75 38.44 -30.31 -25.93
CA ASP A 75 37.77 -31.23 -25.03
C ASP A 75 36.50 -30.58 -24.45
N ALA A 76 35.42 -31.36 -24.48
CA ALA A 76 34.09 -30.97 -24.10
C ALA A 76 33.96 -31.03 -22.57
N GLY A 77 34.00 -29.87 -21.92
CA GLY A 77 33.66 -29.71 -20.50
C GLY A 77 32.53 -28.70 -20.39
N ALA A 78 31.31 -29.19 -20.13
CA ALA A 78 30.20 -28.33 -19.73
C ALA A 78 30.57 -27.66 -18.41
N ASP A 79 30.86 -26.36 -18.48
CA ASP A 79 31.01 -25.50 -17.31
C ASP A 79 29.61 -25.27 -16.74
N ALA A 80 29.13 -26.23 -15.95
CA ALA A 80 28.00 -26.02 -15.06
C ALA A 80 28.51 -25.09 -13.95
N GLY A 81 28.27 -23.79 -14.14
CA GLY A 81 28.36 -22.82 -13.06
C GLY A 81 27.60 -23.31 -11.82
N PRO A 82 27.91 -22.80 -10.62
CA PRO A 82 27.34 -23.31 -9.37
C PRO A 82 25.81 -23.40 -9.50
N VAL A 83 25.29 -24.63 -9.40
CA VAL A 83 23.85 -24.88 -9.39
C VAL A 83 23.32 -24.13 -8.17
N ALA A 84 22.67 -22.98 -8.40
CA ALA A 84 21.99 -22.26 -7.35
C ALA A 84 21.01 -23.24 -6.68
N LEU A 85 21.22 -23.52 -5.40
CA LEU A 85 20.33 -24.36 -4.61
C LEU A 85 18.97 -23.66 -4.60
N ARG A 86 18.05 -24.15 -5.43
CA ARG A 86 16.68 -23.63 -5.48
C ARG A 86 15.98 -24.02 -4.17
N PRO A 87 15.37 -23.07 -3.44
CA PRO A 87 14.80 -23.35 -2.13
C PRO A 87 13.61 -24.29 -2.25
N ALA A 88 13.35 -25.06 -1.19
CA ALA A 88 12.15 -25.89 -1.03
C ALA A 88 11.19 -25.32 0.03
N LYS A 89 11.51 -24.13 0.57
CA LYS A 89 10.79 -23.43 1.63
C LYS A 89 10.30 -22.08 1.12
N VAL A 90 9.13 -21.68 1.57
CA VAL A 90 8.55 -20.37 1.25
C VAL A 90 8.16 -19.66 2.54
N ASP A 91 8.52 -18.39 2.68
CA ASP A 91 7.95 -17.48 3.67
C ASP A 91 7.02 -16.52 2.90
N LEU A 92 5.73 -16.53 3.22
CA LEU A 92 4.72 -15.67 2.62
C LEU A 92 4.28 -14.61 3.65
N LEU A 93 4.58 -13.35 3.36
CA LEU A 93 4.07 -12.21 4.13
C LEU A 93 2.96 -11.53 3.33
N ILE A 94 1.76 -11.47 3.88
CA ILE A 94 0.65 -10.69 3.31
C ILE A 94 0.59 -9.35 4.05
N VAL A 95 0.63 -8.25 3.30
CA VAL A 95 0.52 -6.89 3.81
C VAL A 95 -0.84 -6.35 3.38
N VAL A 96 -1.74 -6.16 4.33
CA VAL A 96 -3.10 -5.71 4.06
C VAL A 96 -3.22 -4.24 4.41
N ASP A 97 -3.56 -3.42 3.44
CA ASP A 97 -4.08 -2.09 3.72
C ASP A 97 -5.39 -2.22 4.48
N ASN A 98 -5.39 -1.77 5.74
CA ASN A 98 -6.53 -1.84 6.63
C ASN A 98 -7.20 -0.48 6.83
N SER A 99 -6.94 0.50 5.94
CA SER A 99 -7.69 1.75 5.90
C SER A 99 -9.17 1.49 5.56
N ARG A 100 -10.03 2.48 5.81
CA ARG A 100 -11.49 2.30 5.64
C ARG A 100 -11.90 1.97 4.21
N ALA A 101 -11.20 2.52 3.21
CA ALA A 101 -11.49 2.31 1.79
C ALA A 101 -11.35 0.83 1.36
N MET A 102 -10.52 0.07 2.07
CA MET A 102 -10.29 -1.35 1.81
C MET A 102 -11.44 -2.26 2.22
N GLN A 103 -12.52 -1.75 2.84
CA GLN A 103 -13.66 -2.56 3.31
C GLN A 103 -14.18 -3.54 2.27
N ASP A 104 -14.37 -3.10 1.03
CA ASP A 104 -14.94 -3.94 -0.03
C ASP A 104 -13.86 -4.85 -0.66
N HIS A 105 -12.61 -4.41 -0.69
CA HIS A 105 -11.46 -5.14 -1.25
C HIS A 105 -10.98 -6.30 -0.36
N GLU A 106 -11.08 -6.14 0.96
CA GLU A 106 -10.64 -7.13 1.96
C GLU A 106 -11.36 -8.47 1.75
N GLN A 107 -12.67 -8.42 1.45
CA GLN A 107 -13.45 -9.62 1.17
C GLN A 107 -13.02 -10.30 -0.15
N VAL A 108 -12.67 -9.53 -1.18
CA VAL A 108 -12.13 -10.06 -2.45
C VAL A 108 -10.79 -10.75 -2.24
N LEU A 109 -9.93 -10.15 -1.41
CA LEU A 109 -8.65 -10.72 -1.01
C LEU A 109 -8.85 -12.03 -0.23
N ALA A 110 -9.74 -12.03 0.77
CA ALA A 110 -10.07 -13.21 1.55
C ALA A 110 -10.57 -14.38 0.67
N ASN A 111 -11.37 -14.09 -0.36
CA ASN A 111 -11.83 -15.09 -1.33
C ASN A 111 -10.69 -15.70 -2.18
N SER A 112 -9.57 -14.98 -2.32
CA SER A 112 -8.45 -15.35 -3.18
C SER A 112 -7.26 -15.97 -2.42
N VAL A 113 -7.11 -15.67 -1.12
CA VAL A 113 -5.99 -16.15 -0.29
C VAL A 113 -5.96 -17.67 -0.17
N GLY A 114 -7.12 -18.32 -0.06
CA GLY A 114 -7.20 -19.78 -0.09
C GLY A 114 -6.66 -20.35 -1.40
N ALA A 115 -6.96 -19.72 -2.53
CA ALA A 115 -6.42 -20.10 -3.83
C ALA A 115 -4.91 -19.85 -3.95
N LEU A 116 -4.38 -18.76 -3.35
CA LEU A 116 -2.94 -18.51 -3.27
C LEU A 116 -2.22 -19.65 -2.55
N VAL A 117 -2.66 -19.96 -1.33
CA VAL A 117 -2.13 -21.08 -0.55
C VAL A 117 -2.21 -22.38 -1.33
N ARG A 118 -3.39 -22.71 -1.87
CA ARG A 118 -3.61 -23.91 -2.67
C ARG A 118 -2.67 -24.01 -3.87
N SER A 119 -2.45 -22.91 -4.58
CA SER A 119 -1.57 -22.87 -5.75
C SER A 119 -0.12 -23.23 -5.40
N LEU A 120 0.31 -22.95 -4.16
CA LEU A 120 1.66 -23.23 -3.66
C LEU A 120 1.78 -24.66 -3.10
N VAL A 121 0.80 -25.11 -2.30
CA VAL A 121 0.88 -26.40 -1.59
C VAL A 121 0.29 -27.58 -2.38
N ASN A 122 -0.57 -27.32 -3.37
CA ASN A 122 -1.08 -28.30 -4.32
C ASN A 122 -1.14 -27.70 -5.74
N PRO A 123 0.03 -27.44 -6.37
CA PRO A 123 0.07 -26.86 -7.72
C PRO A 123 -0.64 -27.76 -8.74
N HIS A 124 -1.27 -27.16 -9.75
CA HIS A 124 -1.95 -27.87 -10.83
C HIS A 124 -1.03 -28.84 -11.56
N CYS A 125 -1.56 -30.02 -11.87
CA CYS A 125 -0.95 -30.95 -12.81
C CYS A 125 -1.24 -30.44 -14.23
N LEU A 126 -0.18 -30.31 -15.03
CA LEU A 126 -0.25 -29.85 -16.41
C LEU A 126 0.13 -31.00 -17.35
N ASP A 127 -0.58 -31.13 -18.48
CA ASP A 127 -0.20 -32.04 -19.55
C ASP A 127 0.96 -31.50 -20.40
N ALA A 128 1.37 -32.25 -21.44
CA ALA A 128 2.46 -31.87 -22.34
C ALA A 128 2.20 -30.57 -23.12
N THR A 129 0.96 -30.08 -23.18
CA THR A 129 0.59 -28.81 -23.81
C THR A 129 0.54 -27.65 -22.81
N GLY A 130 0.75 -27.91 -21.52
CA GLY A 130 0.65 -26.93 -20.45
C GLY A 130 -0.78 -26.73 -19.93
N ALA A 131 -1.74 -27.55 -20.33
CA ALA A 131 -3.13 -27.44 -19.89
C ALA A 131 -3.35 -28.21 -18.57
N SER A 132 -4.16 -27.64 -17.68
CA SER A 132 -4.56 -28.30 -16.43
C SER A 132 -5.33 -29.60 -16.70
N VAL A 133 -4.95 -30.68 -16.01
CA VAL A 133 -5.63 -31.98 -16.18
C VAL A 133 -6.75 -32.22 -15.17
N THR A 134 -7.70 -33.07 -15.56
CA THR A 134 -8.78 -33.56 -14.69
C THR A 134 -8.76 -35.10 -14.67
N PRO A 135 -8.82 -35.75 -13.50
CA PRO A 135 -8.91 -35.17 -12.17
C PRO A 135 -7.57 -34.57 -11.69
N GLN A 136 -7.64 -33.41 -11.02
CA GLN A 136 -6.52 -32.85 -10.23
C GLN A 136 -6.40 -33.65 -8.92
N PRO A 137 -5.19 -34.04 -8.49
CA PRO A 137 -4.99 -34.74 -7.22
C PRO A 137 -5.46 -33.91 -6.01
N SER A 138 -5.91 -34.59 -4.96
CA SER A 138 -6.54 -33.92 -3.81
C SER A 138 -5.54 -33.21 -2.90
N SER A 139 -4.28 -33.64 -2.93
CA SER A 139 -3.17 -33.05 -2.18
C SER A 139 -1.92 -32.92 -3.05
N GLY A 140 -0.98 -32.05 -2.65
CA GLY A 140 0.33 -31.91 -3.29
C GLY A 140 1.24 -33.15 -3.20
N GLN A 141 0.91 -34.08 -2.29
CA GLN A 141 1.69 -35.31 -2.04
C GLN A 141 1.31 -36.46 -2.98
N GLU A 142 0.12 -36.40 -3.57
CA GLU A 142 -0.34 -37.37 -4.56
C GLU A 142 0.37 -37.15 -5.91
N ALA A 143 0.62 -38.24 -6.65
CA ALA A 143 1.18 -38.16 -7.99
C ALA A 143 0.17 -37.57 -8.98
N CYS A 144 0.67 -36.83 -9.98
CA CYS A 144 -0.17 -36.42 -11.10
C CYS A 144 -0.66 -37.62 -11.91
N PRO A 145 -1.82 -37.49 -12.60
CA PRO A 145 -2.26 -38.48 -13.57
C PRO A 145 -1.17 -38.83 -14.60
N SER A 146 -1.19 -40.06 -15.11
CA SER A 146 -0.20 -40.50 -16.10
C SER A 146 -0.20 -39.57 -17.34
N GLY A 147 0.98 -39.09 -17.74
CA GLY A 147 1.13 -38.16 -18.86
C GLY A 147 1.05 -36.68 -18.49
N SER A 148 0.91 -36.35 -17.20
CA SER A 148 1.03 -34.98 -16.69
C SER A 148 2.05 -34.88 -15.56
N SER A 149 2.50 -33.66 -15.29
CA SER A 149 3.44 -33.33 -14.22
C SER A 149 2.95 -32.09 -13.48
N ARG A 150 3.31 -31.95 -12.21
CA ARG A 150 2.98 -30.71 -11.48
C ARG A 150 3.71 -29.54 -12.11
N ARG A 151 3.08 -28.37 -12.10
CA ARG A 151 3.70 -27.12 -12.55
C ARG A 151 5.05 -26.86 -11.85
N PHE A 152 5.11 -27.10 -10.54
CA PHE A 152 6.33 -27.11 -9.74
C PHE A 152 6.14 -28.07 -8.56
N ALA A 153 7.23 -28.38 -7.85
CA ALA A 153 7.17 -29.21 -6.66
C ALA A 153 6.26 -28.58 -5.60
N ALA A 154 5.28 -29.32 -5.08
CA ALA A 154 4.40 -28.83 -4.04
C ALA A 154 5.18 -28.37 -2.82
N ILE A 155 4.87 -27.18 -2.31
CA ILE A 155 5.51 -26.65 -1.11
C ILE A 155 5.03 -27.44 0.10
N ALA A 156 5.99 -28.05 0.80
CA ALA A 156 5.77 -28.81 2.03
C ALA A 156 6.38 -28.12 3.27
N ASP A 157 6.79 -26.85 3.12
CA ASP A 157 7.38 -26.03 4.18
C ASP A 157 7.09 -24.54 3.95
N LEU A 158 5.95 -24.07 4.43
CA LEU A 158 5.48 -22.70 4.22
C LEU A 158 5.18 -22.01 5.55
N HIS A 159 5.78 -20.84 5.77
CA HIS A 159 5.33 -19.90 6.81
C HIS A 159 4.42 -18.86 6.18
N LEU A 160 3.28 -18.54 6.80
CA LEU A 160 2.35 -17.50 6.36
C LEU A 160 2.08 -16.53 7.50
N GLY A 161 2.50 -15.27 7.32
CA GLY A 161 2.23 -14.17 8.24
C GLY A 161 1.38 -13.09 7.58
N VAL A 162 0.62 -12.35 8.38
CA VAL A 162 -0.13 -11.17 7.94
C VAL A 162 0.30 -9.98 8.79
N ILE A 163 0.54 -8.84 8.16
CA ILE A 163 0.71 -7.54 8.80
C ILE A 163 -0.25 -6.53 8.15
N THR A 164 -0.47 -5.40 8.81
CA THR A 164 -1.25 -4.29 8.24
C THR A 164 -0.37 -3.12 7.84
N THR A 165 -0.95 -2.12 7.19
CA THR A 165 -0.27 -0.87 6.79
C THR A 165 -0.33 0.21 7.87
N SER A 166 -0.94 -0.09 9.01
CA SER A 166 -1.14 0.86 10.12
C SER A 166 0.09 0.98 11.02
N LEU A 167 0.82 2.08 10.90
CA LEU A 167 1.99 2.41 11.74
C LEU A 167 1.77 3.63 12.66
N GLY A 168 0.49 4.00 12.88
CA GLY A 168 0.10 5.12 13.73
C GLY A 168 0.34 6.50 13.11
N GLY A 169 0.05 7.54 13.88
CA GLY A 169 0.17 8.94 13.44
C GLY A 169 1.59 9.52 13.45
N HIS A 170 2.62 8.72 13.71
CA HIS A 170 4.03 9.17 13.86
C HIS A 170 4.25 10.32 14.86
N GLY A 171 3.36 10.45 15.87
CA GLY A 171 3.38 11.54 16.85
C GLY A 171 2.42 12.71 16.57
N SER A 172 1.66 12.65 15.47
CA SER A 172 0.52 13.54 15.23
C SER A 172 -0.69 13.21 16.12
N ASP A 173 -1.75 14.00 16.00
CA ASP A 173 -3.04 13.75 16.65
C ASP A 173 -4.00 12.86 15.83
N SER A 174 -3.56 12.40 14.66
CA SER A 174 -4.27 11.41 13.84
C SER A 174 -3.80 9.99 14.18
N CYS A 175 -4.60 8.99 13.82
CA CYS A 175 -4.30 7.57 14.04
C CYS A 175 -3.76 7.26 15.45
N PRO A 176 -4.52 7.59 16.52
CA PRO A 176 -4.12 7.24 17.88
C PRO A 176 -4.07 5.72 18.02
N ALA A 177 -3.08 5.19 18.76
CA ALA A 177 -2.90 3.74 18.92
C ALA A 177 -4.15 2.99 19.43
N SER A 178 -5.08 3.69 20.09
CA SER A 178 -6.42 3.14 20.34
C SER A 178 -7.52 4.21 20.31
N GLU A 179 -8.72 3.80 19.88
CA GLU A 179 -9.91 4.66 19.85
C GLU A 179 -11.23 3.86 19.92
N PRO A 180 -12.35 4.43 20.44
CA PRO A 180 -13.60 3.69 20.65
C PRO A 180 -14.71 3.94 19.61
N PHE A 181 -14.48 4.77 18.59
CA PHE A 181 -15.50 5.25 17.66
C PHE A 181 -15.58 4.48 16.34
N SER A 182 -14.52 3.77 15.90
CA SER A 182 -14.60 2.97 14.67
C SER A 182 -15.27 1.61 14.88
N CYS A 183 -15.41 1.15 16.13
CA CYS A 183 -16.11 -0.09 16.44
C CYS A 183 -17.61 0.14 16.67
N PRO A 184 -18.51 -0.54 15.93
CA PRO A 184 -19.95 -0.29 16.01
C PRO A 184 -20.57 -0.53 17.41
N ASP A 185 -19.96 -1.39 18.22
CA ASP A 185 -20.40 -1.71 19.58
C ASP A 185 -19.74 -0.82 20.66
N GLY A 186 -18.90 0.13 20.26
CA GLY A 186 -18.14 1.01 21.15
C GLY A 186 -16.94 0.34 21.82
N SER A 187 -16.55 -0.87 21.39
CA SER A 187 -15.30 -1.49 21.81
C SER A 187 -14.09 -0.66 21.37
N THR A 188 -12.95 -0.88 22.02
CA THR A 188 -11.72 -0.15 21.70
C THR A 188 -11.02 -0.80 20.51
N ASN A 189 -10.97 -0.07 19.40
CA ASN A 189 -10.12 -0.38 18.27
C ASN A 189 -8.65 -0.14 18.64
N THR A 190 -7.78 -1.09 18.28
CA THR A 190 -6.33 -1.02 18.51
C THR A 190 -5.51 -1.16 17.22
N SER A 191 -6.17 -1.14 16.06
CA SER A 191 -5.53 -1.39 14.76
C SER A 191 -4.99 -0.15 14.05
N GLN A 192 -5.10 1.02 14.67
CA GLN A 192 -4.57 2.29 14.13
C GLN A 192 -3.03 2.33 14.13
N ASP A 193 -2.39 1.56 15.00
CA ASP A 193 -0.95 1.36 15.08
C ASP A 193 -0.67 -0.10 15.42
N ASP A 194 -0.52 -0.93 14.39
CA ASP A 194 -0.18 -2.36 14.54
C ASP A 194 1.35 -2.57 14.63
N HIS A 195 2.13 -1.48 14.66
CA HIS A 195 3.59 -1.50 14.81
C HIS A 195 4.37 -2.33 13.77
N GLY A 196 3.74 -2.76 12.67
CA GLY A 196 4.31 -3.74 11.73
C GLY A 196 4.46 -5.14 12.32
N HIS A 197 3.76 -5.46 13.42
CA HIS A 197 3.74 -6.78 14.03
C HIS A 197 2.86 -7.74 13.23
N LEU A 198 3.19 -9.02 13.29
CA LEU A 198 2.30 -10.08 12.81
C LEU A 198 0.98 -10.02 13.57
N ILE A 199 -0.12 -9.92 12.85
CA ILE A 199 -1.46 -9.94 13.43
C ILE A 199 -1.96 -11.37 13.59
N ALA A 200 -2.67 -11.62 14.69
CA ALA A 200 -3.30 -12.90 14.98
C ALA A 200 -4.65 -12.69 15.69
N ARG A 201 -5.53 -11.88 15.07
CA ARG A 201 -6.84 -11.50 15.62
C ARG A 201 -7.96 -11.78 14.63
N THR A 202 -9.19 -11.95 15.10
CA THR A 202 -10.39 -12.13 14.26
C THR A 202 -10.99 -10.81 13.77
N SER A 203 -10.74 -9.72 14.48
CA SER A 203 -11.21 -8.37 14.15
C SER A 203 -10.44 -7.33 14.98
N PRO A 204 -10.31 -6.09 14.49
CA PRO A 204 -9.75 -4.98 15.26
C PRO A 204 -10.55 -4.59 16.52
N CYS A 205 -11.84 -4.97 16.60
CA CYS A 205 -12.77 -4.52 17.63
C CYS A 205 -12.99 -5.51 18.79
N ASP A 206 -12.96 -6.82 18.51
CA ASP A 206 -13.12 -7.85 19.54
C ASP A 206 -11.79 -8.52 19.95
N GLY A 207 -10.77 -8.41 19.11
CA GLY A 207 -9.40 -8.86 19.39
C GLY A 207 -9.27 -10.34 19.71
N ALA A 208 -10.26 -11.20 19.37
CA ALA A 208 -10.16 -12.61 19.70
C ALA A 208 -8.98 -13.24 18.93
N ALA A 209 -8.11 -13.94 19.65
CA ALA A 209 -6.88 -14.43 19.06
C ALA A 209 -7.13 -15.61 18.11
N ILE A 210 -6.55 -15.55 16.92
CA ILE A 210 -6.46 -16.68 16.00
C ILE A 210 -5.28 -17.55 16.44
N PRO A 211 -5.47 -18.86 16.67
CA PRO A 211 -4.35 -19.76 17.00
C PRO A 211 -3.32 -19.78 15.87
N THR A 212 -2.08 -19.45 16.21
CA THR A 212 -0.93 -19.46 15.28
C THR A 212 0.11 -20.49 15.73
N TYR A 213 1.07 -20.80 14.87
CA TYR A 213 2.12 -21.75 15.18
C TYR A 213 2.90 -21.29 16.41
N LEU A 214 2.85 -22.07 17.49
CA LEU A 214 3.44 -21.74 18.80
C LEU A 214 2.99 -20.38 19.38
N GLY A 215 1.90 -19.80 18.89
CA GLY A 215 1.48 -18.45 19.27
C GLY A 215 2.39 -17.33 18.74
N GLN A 216 3.19 -17.59 17.69
CA GLN A 216 4.20 -16.67 17.16
C GLN A 216 3.67 -15.70 16.08
N GLY A 217 2.35 -15.68 15.83
CA GLY A 217 1.73 -14.75 14.89
C GLY A 217 1.70 -15.20 13.42
N PHE A 218 2.30 -16.35 13.08
CA PHE A 218 2.26 -16.92 11.72
C PHE A 218 1.75 -18.36 11.71
N LEU A 219 1.28 -18.81 10.56
CA LEU A 219 0.89 -20.21 10.31
C LEU A 219 2.06 -20.99 9.73
N ALA A 220 2.22 -22.26 10.12
CA ALA A 220 3.23 -23.15 9.57
C ALA A 220 2.56 -24.35 8.87
N TRP A 221 2.74 -24.45 7.56
CA TRP A 221 2.36 -25.61 6.76
C TRP A 221 3.51 -26.61 6.76
N ASP A 222 3.27 -27.77 7.36
CA ASP A 222 4.27 -28.80 7.61
C ASP A 222 3.62 -30.20 7.51
N PRO A 223 3.19 -30.62 6.31
CA PRO A 223 2.53 -31.91 6.11
C PRO A 223 3.47 -33.10 6.34
N GLN A 224 4.78 -32.85 6.44
CA GLN A 224 5.80 -33.87 6.68
C GLN A 224 6.23 -33.95 8.15
N ALA A 225 5.64 -33.13 9.04
CA ALA A 225 5.95 -33.09 10.46
C ALA A 225 7.45 -32.89 10.76
N ARG A 226 8.10 -31.99 10.01
CA ARG A 226 9.52 -31.63 10.18
C ARG A 226 9.73 -30.66 11.34
N LEU A 227 8.73 -29.86 11.68
CA LEU A 227 8.78 -28.93 12.80
C LEU A 227 8.49 -29.63 14.13
N THR A 228 8.90 -29.02 15.24
CA THR A 228 8.66 -29.54 16.60
C THR A 228 8.09 -28.43 17.50
N PRO A 229 6.79 -28.48 17.86
CA PRO A 229 5.78 -29.46 17.42
C PRO A 229 5.49 -29.34 15.91
N PRO A 230 4.90 -30.37 15.27
CA PRO A 230 4.49 -30.29 13.87
C PRO A 230 3.57 -29.11 13.59
N GLY A 231 3.72 -28.50 12.41
CA GLY A 231 2.76 -27.53 11.89
C GLY A 231 1.47 -28.19 11.36
N SER A 232 0.68 -27.45 10.58
CA SER A 232 -0.53 -27.98 9.96
C SER A 232 -0.21 -28.95 8.82
N ALA A 233 -0.95 -30.05 8.76
CA ALA A 233 -1.01 -30.96 7.60
C ALA A 233 -2.40 -30.98 6.93
N ASP A 234 -3.38 -30.26 7.50
CA ASP A 234 -4.73 -30.13 6.95
C ASP A 234 -4.80 -28.86 6.08
N GLN A 235 -4.84 -29.08 4.77
CA GLN A 235 -4.82 -28.00 3.79
C GLN A 235 -6.05 -27.10 3.92
N SER A 236 -7.24 -27.67 4.08
CA SER A 236 -8.49 -26.92 4.18
C SER A 236 -8.52 -26.05 5.44
N ALA A 237 -8.07 -26.60 6.57
CA ALA A 237 -7.97 -25.84 7.81
C ALA A 237 -6.94 -24.71 7.69
N PHE A 238 -5.79 -24.95 7.06
CA PHE A 238 -4.76 -23.94 6.85
C PHE A 238 -5.26 -22.79 5.93
N GLU A 239 -5.93 -23.11 4.83
CA GLU A 239 -6.55 -22.13 3.93
C GLU A 239 -7.60 -21.26 4.66
N GLU A 240 -8.45 -21.88 5.50
CA GLU A 240 -9.46 -21.16 6.27
C GLU A 240 -8.85 -20.26 7.35
N THR A 241 -7.82 -20.71 8.07
CA THR A 241 -7.13 -19.86 9.05
C THR A 241 -6.41 -18.70 8.38
N ALA A 242 -5.80 -18.91 7.20
CA ALA A 242 -5.19 -17.81 6.44
C ALA A 242 -6.23 -16.76 6.00
N ARG A 243 -7.41 -17.22 5.56
CA ARG A 243 -8.56 -16.34 5.25
C ARG A 243 -9.00 -15.53 6.48
N GLN A 244 -9.06 -16.15 7.65
CA GLN A 244 -9.43 -15.48 8.90
C GLN A 244 -8.40 -14.44 9.33
N LEU A 245 -7.10 -14.70 9.16
CA LEU A 245 -6.05 -13.71 9.45
C LEU A 245 -6.18 -12.47 8.55
N VAL A 246 -6.49 -12.66 7.27
CA VAL A 246 -6.71 -11.54 6.33
C VAL A 246 -7.92 -10.72 6.73
N LEU A 247 -9.07 -11.35 7.02
CA LEU A 247 -10.25 -10.63 7.53
C LEU A 247 -10.05 -10.01 8.92
N GLY A 248 -9.08 -10.53 9.67
CA GLY A 248 -8.68 -10.03 10.97
C GLY A 248 -7.88 -8.74 10.93
N ALA A 249 -7.30 -8.40 9.77
CA ALA A 249 -6.70 -7.08 9.55
C ALA A 249 -7.74 -5.98 9.79
N GLY A 250 -8.96 -6.20 9.27
CA GLY A 250 -10.06 -5.27 9.30
C GLY A 250 -9.84 -4.10 8.33
N HIS A 251 -10.77 -3.17 8.36
CA HIS A 251 -10.76 -1.93 7.56
C HIS A 251 -11.00 -0.71 8.47
N ALA A 252 -10.49 -0.79 9.71
CA ALA A 252 -10.61 0.27 10.71
C ALA A 252 -9.23 0.71 11.20
N GLY A 253 -8.20 0.51 10.40
CA GLY A 253 -6.84 0.98 10.64
C GLY A 253 -6.64 2.43 10.23
N CYS A 254 -5.38 2.87 10.32
CA CYS A 254 -4.99 4.23 10.01
C CYS A 254 -5.29 4.56 8.54
N ASP A 255 -6.02 5.65 8.30
CA ASP A 255 -6.35 6.13 6.95
C ASP A 255 -5.15 6.74 6.19
N PHE A 256 -3.94 6.66 6.77
CA PHE A 256 -2.66 6.96 6.11
C PHE A 256 -1.85 5.67 5.97
N PRO A 257 -2.22 4.80 5.03
CA PRO A 257 -1.58 3.50 4.91
C PRO A 257 -0.10 3.69 4.55
N SER A 258 0.76 2.98 5.27
CA SER A 258 2.21 2.96 5.08
C SER A 258 2.64 1.62 4.48
N GLN A 259 2.18 1.35 3.26
CA GLN A 259 2.33 0.08 2.54
C GLN A 259 3.80 -0.33 2.41
N LEU A 260 4.66 0.62 2.05
CA LEU A 260 6.08 0.35 1.84
C LEU A 260 6.85 0.26 3.16
N GLU A 261 6.57 1.14 4.11
CA GLU A 261 7.25 1.14 5.40
C GLU A 261 6.82 -0.03 6.30
N SER A 262 5.59 -0.54 6.21
CA SER A 262 5.12 -1.62 7.09
C SER A 262 5.90 -2.91 6.90
N TRP A 263 6.07 -3.38 5.66
CA TRP A 263 6.90 -4.55 5.40
C TRP A 263 8.39 -4.24 5.56
N TYR A 264 8.85 -3.02 5.26
CA TYR A 264 10.25 -2.63 5.50
C TYR A 264 10.57 -2.74 6.99
N ARG A 265 9.70 -2.18 7.84
CA ARG A 265 9.83 -2.22 9.29
C ARG A 265 9.87 -3.65 9.81
N PHE A 266 8.96 -4.51 9.35
CA PHE A 266 8.92 -5.91 9.78
C PHE A 266 10.13 -6.72 9.27
N LEU A 267 10.49 -6.59 7.99
CA LEU A 267 11.44 -7.48 7.31
C LEU A 267 12.89 -6.99 7.36
N VAL A 268 13.11 -5.67 7.29
CA VAL A 268 14.41 -5.07 6.90
C VAL A 268 14.98 -4.16 7.97
N ASP A 269 14.15 -3.38 8.68
CA ASP A 269 14.64 -2.40 9.65
C ASP A 269 15.53 -3.10 10.71
N PRO A 270 16.82 -2.75 10.82
CA PRO A 270 17.71 -3.35 11.80
C PRO A 270 17.40 -2.87 13.23
N GLU A 271 16.79 -1.70 13.38
CA GLU A 271 16.54 -1.04 14.66
C GLU A 271 15.10 -0.48 14.74
N PRO A 272 14.07 -1.31 14.58
CA PRO A 272 12.68 -0.87 14.64
C PRO A 272 12.41 -0.24 15.99
N TYR A 273 11.82 0.96 16.01
CA TYR A 273 11.58 1.70 17.25
C TYR A 273 10.46 1.09 18.10
N ALA A 274 10.57 1.09 19.42
CA ALA A 274 9.47 0.63 20.28
C ALA A 274 8.31 1.64 20.35
N SER A 275 8.63 2.94 20.31
CA SER A 275 7.63 4.02 20.29
C SER A 275 8.16 5.26 19.60
N LEU A 276 7.25 6.18 19.27
CA LEU A 276 7.54 7.53 18.78
C LEU A 276 7.00 8.56 19.75
N ALA A 277 7.77 9.62 19.98
CA ALA A 277 7.28 10.78 20.73
C ALA A 277 7.78 12.08 20.11
N VAL A 278 6.93 13.10 20.13
CA VAL A 278 7.33 14.46 19.78
C VAL A 278 8.01 15.09 20.99
N GLY A 279 9.32 15.31 20.90
CA GLY A 279 10.11 15.93 21.96
C GLY A 279 9.79 17.41 22.15
N ALA A 280 10.39 18.02 23.18
CA ALA A 280 10.23 19.46 23.47
C ALA A 280 10.69 20.38 22.32
N SER A 281 11.51 19.87 21.41
CA SER A 281 11.94 20.52 20.16
C SER A 281 10.85 20.58 19.08
N GLY A 282 9.69 19.93 19.30
CA GLY A 282 8.62 19.81 18.30
C GLY A 282 8.96 18.80 17.20
N ARG A 283 9.90 17.88 17.44
CA ARG A 283 10.34 16.85 16.48
C ARG A 283 10.00 15.46 17.01
N ALA A 284 9.48 14.60 16.14
CA ALA A 284 9.29 13.19 16.41
C ALA A 284 10.66 12.49 16.54
N GLU A 285 10.83 11.72 17.60
CA GLU A 285 12.06 11.00 17.90
C GLU A 285 11.73 9.52 18.19
N PRO A 286 12.31 8.56 17.43
CA PRO A 286 12.17 7.14 17.71
C PRO A 286 12.82 6.74 19.03
N GLN A 287 12.09 6.00 19.87
CA GLN A 287 12.52 5.58 21.20
C GLN A 287 12.61 4.05 21.30
N GLY A 288 13.68 3.56 21.92
CA GLY A 288 13.89 2.13 22.17
C GLY A 288 14.03 1.29 20.89
N ILE A 289 13.99 -0.03 21.10
CA ILE A 289 13.98 -1.08 20.08
C ILE A 289 12.76 -1.95 20.31
N ASP A 290 12.03 -2.27 19.24
CA ASP A 290 10.87 -3.15 19.22
C ASP A 290 11.30 -4.62 19.22
N GLU A 291 11.64 -5.12 20.41
CA GLU A 291 12.09 -6.50 20.58
C GLU A 291 11.02 -7.53 20.18
N VAL A 292 9.73 -7.18 20.30
CA VAL A 292 8.62 -8.08 19.91
C VAL A 292 8.66 -8.29 18.40
N LEU A 293 8.79 -7.22 17.62
CA LEU A 293 8.94 -7.31 16.16
C LEU A 293 10.19 -8.11 15.78
N LEU A 294 11.33 -7.86 16.45
CA LEU A 294 12.57 -8.60 16.20
C LEU A 294 12.43 -10.10 16.46
N GLU A 295 11.76 -10.49 17.54
CA GLU A 295 11.47 -11.88 17.89
C GLU A 295 10.52 -12.54 16.89
N GLN A 296 9.47 -11.84 16.47
CA GLN A 296 8.54 -12.31 15.44
C GLN A 296 9.25 -12.52 14.10
N ARG A 297 10.04 -11.52 13.65
CA ARG A 297 10.84 -11.61 12.42
C ARG A 297 11.77 -12.82 12.46
N ALA A 298 12.51 -13.00 13.56
CA ALA A 298 13.46 -14.10 13.70
C ALA A 298 12.78 -15.48 13.70
N SER A 299 11.55 -15.57 14.20
CA SER A 299 10.75 -16.81 14.20
C SER A 299 10.13 -17.11 12.83
N PHE A 300 9.72 -16.06 12.11
CA PHE A 300 9.06 -16.15 10.81
C PHE A 300 10.04 -16.37 9.65
N LEU A 301 11.09 -15.54 9.54
CA LEU A 301 11.99 -15.52 8.37
C LEU A 301 13.08 -16.57 8.44
N ARG A 302 13.25 -17.30 7.35
CA ARG A 302 14.27 -18.35 7.22
C ARG A 302 15.26 -17.99 6.12
N PRO A 303 16.58 -17.91 6.38
CA PRO A 303 17.55 -17.48 5.37
C PRO A 303 17.65 -18.36 4.12
N ASP A 304 17.15 -19.60 4.16
CA ASP A 304 17.13 -20.55 3.04
C ASP A 304 15.76 -20.69 2.36
N SER A 305 14.83 -19.75 2.62
CA SER A 305 13.52 -19.69 1.97
C SER A 305 13.47 -18.70 0.80
N LEU A 306 12.57 -18.97 -0.14
CA LEU A 306 12.01 -17.91 -0.98
C LEU A 306 11.09 -17.05 -0.12
N LEU A 307 11.22 -15.73 -0.21
CA LEU A 307 10.33 -14.76 0.44
C LEU A 307 9.37 -14.19 -0.61
N LEU A 308 8.07 -14.38 -0.41
CA LEU A 308 7.01 -13.72 -1.17
C LEU A 308 6.32 -12.68 -0.26
N VAL A 309 6.41 -11.42 -0.63
CA VAL A 309 5.69 -10.31 0.01
C VAL A 309 4.53 -9.92 -0.90
N ALA A 310 3.29 -10.07 -0.44
CA ALA A 310 2.08 -9.73 -1.19
C ALA A 310 1.39 -8.52 -0.54
N VAL A 311 1.43 -7.37 -1.21
CA VAL A 311 0.84 -6.11 -0.74
C VAL A 311 -0.49 -5.90 -1.44
N ALA A 312 -1.56 -5.69 -0.67
CA ALA A 312 -2.89 -5.34 -1.18
C ALA A 312 -3.30 -3.95 -0.68
N SER A 313 -3.56 -3.02 -1.60
CA SER A 313 -3.98 -1.66 -1.26
C SER A 313 -4.72 -0.98 -2.42
N ASP A 314 -5.78 -0.26 -2.10
CA ASP A 314 -6.57 0.52 -3.05
C ASP A 314 -6.10 1.96 -3.18
N SER A 315 -5.03 2.35 -2.48
CA SER A 315 -4.52 3.71 -2.42
C SER A 315 -3.01 3.79 -2.69
N ASN A 316 -2.52 5.01 -2.95
CA ASN A 316 -1.09 5.25 -3.10
C ASN A 316 -0.38 5.20 -1.73
N ASP A 317 0.92 4.90 -1.76
CA ASP A 317 1.71 4.76 -0.53
C ASP A 317 1.86 6.07 0.25
N CYS A 318 1.53 6.04 1.55
CA CYS A 318 1.76 7.15 2.49
C CYS A 318 2.75 6.79 3.60
N SER A 319 3.88 6.18 3.24
CA SER A 319 4.98 5.86 4.15
C SER A 319 5.73 7.10 4.65
N VAL A 320 5.09 7.85 5.56
CA VAL A 320 5.63 9.06 6.20
C VAL A 320 6.87 8.71 7.02
N ARG A 321 7.91 9.52 6.87
CA ARG A 321 9.15 9.37 7.65
C ARG A 321 8.86 9.56 9.13
N GLU A 322 9.32 8.66 9.96
CA GLU A 322 8.91 8.58 11.37
C GLU A 322 9.53 9.66 12.27
N SER A 323 10.62 10.30 11.86
CA SER A 323 11.40 11.21 12.71
C SER A 323 11.33 12.68 12.25
N GLY A 324 11.77 13.61 13.10
CA GLY A 324 11.82 15.02 12.73
C GLY A 324 10.44 15.66 12.62
N GLN A 325 10.21 16.44 11.57
CA GLN A 325 8.96 17.20 11.39
C GLN A 325 7.94 16.49 10.50
N TYR A 326 8.23 15.27 10.03
CA TYR A 326 7.47 14.69 8.93
C TYR A 326 6.05 14.25 9.33
N PHE A 327 5.84 13.97 10.62
CA PHE A 327 4.51 13.71 11.21
C PHE A 327 3.51 14.86 10.99
N LEU A 328 3.98 16.08 10.67
CA LEU A 328 3.10 17.22 10.36
C LEU A 328 2.22 16.95 9.13
N ALA A 329 2.59 16.03 8.24
CA ALA A 329 1.71 15.56 7.17
C ALA A 329 0.40 14.97 7.73
N LEU A 330 0.45 14.39 8.92
CA LEU A 330 -0.68 13.72 9.56
C LEU A 330 -1.33 14.56 10.66
N GLN A 331 -0.82 15.77 10.94
CA GLN A 331 -1.35 16.65 11.99
C GLN A 331 -2.69 17.27 11.58
N SER A 332 -3.77 16.90 12.26
CA SER A 332 -5.12 17.39 11.96
C SER A 332 -5.43 18.73 12.64
N ARG A 333 -5.02 18.92 13.90
CA ARG A 333 -5.30 20.13 14.69
C ARG A 333 -4.04 20.87 15.12
N MET A 334 -4.15 22.17 15.33
CA MET A 334 -3.07 22.96 15.91
C MET A 334 -2.77 22.47 17.35
N PRO A 335 -1.52 22.10 17.69
CA PRO A 335 -1.18 21.61 19.03
C PRO A 335 -1.53 22.60 20.16
N GLY A 336 -1.45 23.91 19.90
CA GLY A 336 -1.80 24.96 20.86
C GLY A 336 -3.29 25.30 20.93
N ASN A 337 -4.11 24.82 19.98
CA ASN A 337 -5.55 25.03 19.98
C ASN A 337 -6.25 23.92 19.16
N PRO A 338 -6.72 22.84 19.81
CA PRO A 338 -7.29 21.69 19.10
C PRO A 338 -8.59 21.99 18.33
N ASN A 339 -9.19 23.18 18.52
CA ASN A 339 -10.36 23.62 17.75
C ASN A 339 -10.01 24.23 16.39
N VAL A 340 -8.73 24.42 16.08
CA VAL A 340 -8.25 25.02 14.84
C VAL A 340 -7.60 23.93 13.99
N PRO A 341 -8.01 23.72 12.73
CA PRO A 341 -7.30 22.85 11.80
C PRO A 341 -5.84 23.27 11.66
N PHE A 342 -4.94 22.30 11.68
CA PHE A 342 -3.55 22.55 11.29
C PHE A 342 -3.49 22.57 9.76
N HIS A 343 -2.82 23.57 9.18
CA HIS A 343 -2.53 23.60 7.75
C HIS A 343 -1.03 23.70 7.49
N LEU A 344 -0.58 22.97 6.48
CA LEU A 344 0.80 22.98 6.04
C LEU A 344 1.16 24.34 5.39
N PRO A 345 2.41 24.79 5.55
CA PRO A 345 2.90 25.95 4.82
C PRO A 345 2.88 25.70 3.30
N ARG A 346 2.70 26.78 2.53
CA ARG A 346 2.78 26.75 1.07
C ARG A 346 4.15 26.27 0.60
N ALA A 347 4.18 25.64 -0.57
CA ALA A 347 5.40 25.51 -1.35
C ALA A 347 5.81 26.87 -1.96
N ARG A 348 7.11 27.02 -2.19
CA ARG A 348 7.63 28.09 -3.06
C ARG A 348 7.19 27.90 -4.51
N SER A 349 7.17 28.99 -5.26
CA SER A 349 6.70 29.01 -6.65
C SER A 349 7.50 28.11 -7.57
N GLU A 350 8.80 27.90 -7.31
CA GLU A 350 9.65 26.99 -8.08
C GLU A 350 9.09 25.57 -8.11
N CYS A 351 8.52 25.09 -7.00
CA CYS A 351 7.93 23.75 -6.89
C CYS A 351 6.80 23.48 -7.88
N ALA A 352 6.05 24.50 -8.29
CA ALA A 352 4.96 24.33 -9.26
C ALA A 352 5.48 24.01 -10.67
N SER A 353 6.74 24.32 -10.97
CA SER A 353 7.36 24.06 -12.27
C SER A 353 8.33 22.89 -12.22
N VAL A 354 9.28 22.91 -11.29
CA VAL A 354 10.37 21.94 -11.18
C VAL A 354 10.45 21.44 -9.72
N PRO A 355 9.75 20.35 -9.35
CA PRO A 355 9.71 19.84 -7.98
C PRO A 355 11.07 19.39 -7.43
N ASN A 356 11.99 19.04 -8.32
CA ASN A 356 13.34 18.56 -7.99
C ASN A 356 14.37 19.70 -7.92
N ASP A 357 13.95 20.96 -8.13
CA ASP A 357 14.84 22.13 -8.00
C ASP A 357 15.27 22.33 -6.54
N GLU A 358 16.52 22.75 -6.31
CA GLU A 358 17.04 23.00 -4.96
C GLU A 358 16.27 24.11 -4.20
N CYS A 359 15.60 25.00 -4.95
CA CYS A 359 14.73 26.04 -4.44
C CYS A 359 13.27 25.61 -4.32
N CYS A 360 12.89 24.40 -4.76
CA CYS A 360 11.63 23.80 -4.36
C CYS A 360 11.66 23.40 -2.87
N ARG A 361 11.24 24.34 -2.02
CA ARG A 361 11.22 24.23 -0.56
C ARG A 361 9.88 24.68 0.00
N SER A 362 9.57 24.21 1.21
CA SER A 362 8.44 24.74 1.97
C SER A 362 8.72 26.16 2.43
N CYS A 363 7.71 27.02 2.38
CA CYS A 363 7.76 28.35 2.99
C CYS A 363 7.84 28.31 4.53
N GLY A 364 7.61 27.14 5.15
CA GLY A 364 7.87 26.94 6.58
C GLY A 364 9.35 26.66 6.91
N GLN A 365 10.22 26.54 5.92
CA GLN A 365 11.65 26.26 6.09
C GLN A 365 12.51 27.48 5.74
N GLN A 366 13.77 27.47 6.17
CA GLN A 366 14.73 28.49 5.74
C GLN A 366 14.97 28.40 4.22
N PRO A 367 14.94 29.53 3.50
CA PRO A 367 15.12 29.52 2.04
C PRO A 367 16.56 29.19 1.62
N GLY A 368 17.54 29.34 2.51
CA GLY A 368 18.95 29.19 2.15
C GLY A 368 19.39 30.27 1.16
N ASP A 369 20.10 29.86 0.10
CA ASP A 369 20.60 30.75 -0.96
C ASP A 369 19.54 31.13 -2.01
N CYS A 370 18.32 30.63 -1.84
CA CYS A 370 17.27 30.87 -2.80
C CYS A 370 16.64 32.26 -2.70
N PRO A 371 16.12 32.80 -3.83
CA PRO A 371 15.50 34.11 -3.85
C PRO A 371 14.25 34.18 -2.97
N ALA A 372 13.90 35.40 -2.55
CA ALA A 372 12.63 35.64 -1.85
C ALA A 372 11.45 35.26 -2.75
N ASP A 373 10.49 34.53 -2.18
CA ASP A 373 9.34 34.01 -2.92
C ASP A 373 8.01 34.62 -2.41
N PRO A 374 7.15 35.13 -3.31
CA PRO A 374 5.88 35.76 -2.93
C PRO A 374 4.86 34.78 -2.31
N ASN A 375 4.96 33.48 -2.54
CA ASN A 375 4.11 32.49 -1.86
C ASN A 375 4.39 32.46 -0.35
N CYS A 376 5.63 32.71 0.06
CA CYS A 376 6.00 32.62 1.48
C CYS A 376 5.47 33.78 2.32
N ALA A 377 5.05 34.88 1.69
CA ALA A 377 4.38 35.99 2.38
C ALA A 377 2.89 35.72 2.67
N GLN A 378 2.31 34.63 2.13
CA GLN A 378 0.87 34.34 2.22
C GLN A 378 0.48 33.43 3.39
N GLY A 379 1.44 32.94 4.18
CA GLY A 379 1.20 32.05 5.32
C GLY A 379 0.85 30.61 4.92
N ALA A 380 0.17 29.90 5.83
CA ALA A 380 -0.27 28.53 5.61
C ALA A 380 -1.32 28.41 4.48
N LEU A 381 -1.47 27.21 3.94
CA LEU A 381 -2.51 26.91 2.96
C LEU A 381 -3.90 27.08 3.60
N PRO A 382 -4.91 27.54 2.84
CA PRO A 382 -6.30 27.47 3.27
C PRO A 382 -6.81 26.02 3.19
N GLU A 383 -7.88 25.71 3.94
CA GLU A 383 -8.54 24.39 3.95
C GLU A 383 -8.74 23.78 2.56
N LYS A 384 -9.23 24.56 1.60
CA LYS A 384 -9.48 24.10 0.22
C LYS A 384 -8.25 23.59 -0.54
N ASP A 385 -7.05 23.94 -0.09
CA ASP A 385 -5.79 23.54 -0.73
C ASP A 385 -5.02 22.51 0.13
N ASP A 386 -5.48 22.24 1.36
CA ASP A 386 -4.81 21.38 2.34
C ASP A 386 -5.81 20.58 3.20
N HIS A 387 -6.68 19.83 2.51
CA HIS A 387 -7.48 18.81 3.16
C HIS A 387 -6.57 17.64 3.62
N LEU A 388 -6.78 17.18 4.85
CA LEU A 388 -5.93 16.21 5.52
C LEU A 388 -5.79 14.89 4.72
N ALA A 389 -6.89 14.37 4.18
CA ALA A 389 -6.90 13.11 3.42
C ALA A 389 -6.04 13.16 2.14
N LEU A 390 -5.77 14.35 1.61
CA LEU A 390 -5.00 14.51 0.39
C LEU A 390 -3.51 14.70 0.64
N ARG A 391 -3.03 14.81 1.88
CA ARG A 391 -1.65 15.23 2.16
C ARG A 391 -0.56 14.27 1.71
N CYS A 392 -0.90 13.03 1.35
CA CYS A 392 0.05 12.07 0.78
C CYS A 392 0.26 12.25 -0.73
N PHE A 393 -0.60 13.03 -1.39
CA PHE A 393 -0.55 13.31 -2.82
C PHE A 393 0.22 14.61 -3.15
N ASP A 394 1.10 14.55 -4.15
CA ASP A 394 1.83 15.67 -4.77
C ASP A 394 2.52 16.64 -3.77
N GLN A 395 3.15 16.06 -2.74
CA GLN A 395 3.64 16.80 -1.58
C GLN A 395 4.67 17.87 -1.91
N LYS A 396 5.56 17.60 -2.87
CA LYS A 396 6.58 18.57 -3.26
C LYS A 396 5.98 19.81 -3.93
N ARG A 397 5.03 19.66 -4.85
CA ARG A 397 4.37 20.81 -5.49
C ARG A 397 3.48 21.58 -4.53
N ARG A 398 2.82 20.88 -3.60
CA ARG A 398 1.86 21.48 -2.67
C ARG A 398 2.50 22.12 -1.44
N PHE A 399 3.48 21.44 -0.86
CA PHE A 399 4.08 21.80 0.43
C PHE A 399 5.56 22.11 0.37
N GLY A 400 6.26 21.77 -0.72
CA GLY A 400 7.70 21.97 -0.87
C GLY A 400 8.57 21.01 -0.05
N ILE A 401 7.94 20.00 0.57
CA ILE A 401 8.58 18.94 1.35
C ILE A 401 8.10 17.61 0.81
N ASP A 402 9.00 16.63 0.75
CA ASP A 402 8.62 15.23 0.64
C ASP A 402 8.62 14.67 2.06
N PHE A 403 7.44 14.31 2.53
CA PHE A 403 7.24 13.75 3.86
C PHE A 403 7.46 12.24 3.89
N LEU A 404 7.47 11.59 2.72
CA LEU A 404 7.58 10.16 2.58
C LEU A 404 9.03 9.72 2.43
N TYR A 405 9.31 8.46 2.69
CA TYR A 405 10.59 7.87 2.28
C TYR A 405 10.69 7.78 0.74
N PRO A 406 11.89 7.95 0.15
CA PRO A 406 12.07 7.74 -1.27
C PRO A 406 11.89 6.26 -1.63
N VAL A 407 11.37 5.98 -2.83
CA VAL A 407 11.16 4.60 -3.32
C VAL A 407 12.46 3.79 -3.34
N ASP A 408 13.60 4.43 -3.62
CA ASP A 408 14.91 3.78 -3.69
C ASP A 408 15.32 3.09 -2.38
N ARG A 409 14.88 3.61 -1.21
CA ARG A 409 15.05 2.93 0.09
C ARG A 409 14.52 1.50 0.04
N TYR A 410 13.36 1.32 -0.57
CA TYR A 410 12.68 0.03 -0.66
C TYR A 410 13.26 -0.87 -1.75
N VAL A 411 13.84 -0.28 -2.81
CA VAL A 411 14.61 -1.03 -3.81
C VAL A 411 15.88 -1.60 -3.16
N GLU A 412 16.65 -0.77 -2.46
CA GLU A 412 17.85 -1.19 -1.73
C GLU A 412 17.53 -2.23 -0.65
N ALA A 413 16.43 -2.04 0.09
CA ALA A 413 15.95 -2.97 1.10
C ALA A 413 15.76 -4.41 0.60
N LEU A 414 15.35 -4.59 -0.66
CA LEU A 414 15.05 -5.91 -1.25
C LEU A 414 16.15 -6.42 -2.21
N SER A 415 17.25 -5.69 -2.37
CA SER A 415 18.33 -6.04 -3.32
C SER A 415 19.74 -5.95 -2.74
N SER A 416 19.97 -5.09 -1.74
CA SER A 416 21.29 -4.83 -1.17
C SER A 416 21.54 -5.66 0.10
N PRO A 417 22.72 -6.30 0.25
CA PRO A 417 23.11 -7.02 1.46
C PRO A 417 23.33 -6.12 2.68
N MET A 418 23.37 -4.80 2.49
CA MET A 418 23.58 -3.81 3.54
C MET A 418 22.50 -2.73 3.47
N VAL A 419 22.03 -2.27 4.62
CA VAL A 419 21.05 -1.18 4.78
C VAL A 419 21.50 -0.22 5.88
N PRO A 420 21.11 1.06 5.85
CA PRO A 420 21.43 1.98 6.92
C PRO A 420 20.67 1.62 8.21
N ASN A 421 21.36 1.65 9.35
CA ASN A 421 20.72 1.69 10.67
C ASN A 421 20.16 3.10 10.96
N ARG A 422 19.59 3.31 12.17
CA ARG A 422 18.99 4.60 12.53
C ARG A 422 20.00 5.75 12.53
N ALA A 423 21.28 5.46 12.79
CA ALA A 423 22.38 6.42 12.73
C ALA A 423 22.90 6.69 11.30
N GLY A 424 22.38 5.98 10.29
CA GLY A 424 22.82 6.07 8.89
C GLY A 424 24.04 5.21 8.56
N GLU A 425 24.51 4.38 9.49
CA GLU A 425 25.64 3.48 9.27
C GLU A 425 25.16 2.23 8.53
N LEU A 426 25.91 1.80 7.51
CA LEU A 426 25.58 0.57 6.78
C LEU A 426 25.82 -0.66 7.67
N VAL A 427 24.75 -1.40 7.93
CA VAL A 427 24.74 -2.67 8.68
C VAL A 427 24.20 -3.80 7.81
N PRO A 428 24.46 -5.07 8.14
CA PRO A 428 23.91 -6.19 7.39
C PRO A 428 22.38 -6.14 7.30
N ASN A 429 21.85 -6.27 6.10
CA ASN A 429 20.41 -6.37 5.86
C ASN A 429 19.87 -7.68 6.45
N PRO A 430 18.89 -7.65 7.37
CA PRO A 430 18.31 -8.85 7.97
C PRO A 430 17.77 -9.87 6.95
N LEU A 431 17.35 -9.44 5.75
CA LEU A 431 16.92 -10.34 4.69
C LEU A 431 18.04 -11.20 4.10
N PHE A 432 19.27 -10.69 4.11
CA PHE A 432 20.45 -11.28 3.47
C PHE A 432 21.59 -11.54 4.46
N ALA A 433 21.29 -11.50 5.76
CA ALA A 433 22.21 -11.85 6.82
C ALA A 433 21.95 -13.27 7.30
N SER A 434 23.01 -13.98 7.66
CA SER A 434 22.87 -15.27 8.35
C SER A 434 22.68 -15.03 9.85
N ALA A 435 21.72 -15.73 10.45
CA ALA A 435 21.52 -15.72 11.90
C ALA A 435 22.68 -16.40 12.68
N THR A 436 23.52 -17.19 12.00
CA THR A 436 24.69 -17.86 12.61
C THR A 436 25.94 -17.64 11.78
N ALA A 437 27.11 -17.60 12.43
CA ALA A 437 28.38 -17.43 11.72
C ALA A 437 28.60 -18.59 10.73
N GLY A 438 28.66 -18.27 9.43
CA GLY A 438 28.81 -19.26 8.34
C GLY A 438 27.53 -20.01 7.96
N GLY A 439 26.37 -19.62 8.50
CA GLY A 439 25.07 -20.17 8.11
C GLY A 439 24.58 -19.67 6.72
N PRO A 440 23.42 -20.17 6.26
CA PRO A 440 22.87 -19.81 4.97
C PRO A 440 22.48 -18.33 4.90
N VAL A 441 22.61 -17.76 3.71
CA VAL A 441 22.21 -16.41 3.37
C VAL A 441 21.23 -16.49 2.20
N ARG A 442 20.14 -15.71 2.26
CA ARG A 442 19.18 -15.62 1.17
C ARG A 442 19.82 -14.88 0.00
N ASP A 443 19.72 -15.45 -1.19
CA ASP A 443 20.08 -14.73 -2.42
C ASP A 443 18.99 -13.70 -2.73
N PRO A 444 19.31 -12.44 -3.09
CA PRO A 444 18.32 -11.43 -3.44
C PRO A 444 17.31 -11.87 -4.50
N SER A 445 17.71 -12.73 -5.44
CA SER A 445 16.82 -13.28 -6.47
C SER A 445 15.69 -14.18 -5.93
N LEU A 446 15.75 -14.55 -4.65
CA LEU A 446 14.72 -15.32 -3.93
C LEU A 446 13.71 -14.43 -3.19
N VAL A 447 13.77 -13.10 -3.36
CA VAL A 447 12.78 -12.17 -2.81
C VAL A 447 11.86 -11.70 -3.93
N VAL A 448 10.56 -11.91 -3.74
CA VAL A 448 9.50 -11.50 -4.67
C VAL A 448 8.58 -10.52 -3.95
N LEU A 449 8.36 -9.36 -4.56
CA LEU A 449 7.34 -8.40 -4.12
C LEU A 449 6.21 -8.41 -5.14
N ALA A 450 4.99 -8.66 -4.67
CA ALA A 450 3.79 -8.65 -5.49
C ALA A 450 2.83 -7.56 -4.99
N GLY A 451 2.35 -6.72 -5.90
CA GLY A 451 1.34 -5.71 -5.62
C GLY A 451 0.00 -6.09 -6.24
N ILE A 452 -1.05 -6.19 -5.42
CA ILE A 452 -2.45 -6.10 -5.81
C ILE A 452 -2.87 -4.66 -5.49
N VAL A 453 -2.65 -3.76 -6.44
CA VAL A 453 -2.67 -2.31 -6.18
C VAL A 453 -3.61 -1.55 -7.12
N GLY A 454 -3.88 -0.30 -6.82
CA GLY A 454 -4.67 0.59 -7.67
C GLY A 454 -4.03 0.85 -9.04
N VAL A 455 -4.53 0.14 -10.05
CA VAL A 455 -4.21 0.26 -11.48
C VAL A 455 -5.34 -0.39 -12.27
N PRO A 456 -5.82 0.14 -13.40
CA PRO A 456 -6.74 -0.58 -14.28
C PRO A 456 -6.16 -1.95 -14.67
N TRP A 457 -6.92 -3.03 -14.48
CA TRP A 457 -6.42 -4.37 -14.85
C TRP A 457 -6.13 -4.45 -16.35
N GLN A 458 -6.84 -3.68 -17.17
CA GLN A 458 -6.70 -3.61 -18.63
C GLN A 458 -5.28 -3.20 -19.05
N ASP A 459 -4.63 -2.34 -18.27
CA ASP A 459 -3.32 -1.77 -18.59
C ASP A 459 -2.18 -2.78 -18.39
N VAL A 460 -2.37 -3.68 -17.42
CA VAL A 460 -1.37 -4.66 -16.98
C VAL A 460 -1.71 -6.10 -17.40
N ALA A 461 -2.90 -6.34 -17.96
CA ALA A 461 -3.30 -7.63 -18.50
C ALA A 461 -2.59 -7.94 -19.83
N ARG A 462 -2.37 -9.22 -20.12
CA ARG A 462 -1.87 -9.67 -21.43
C ARG A 462 -2.83 -9.28 -22.56
N SER A 463 -4.13 -9.29 -22.26
CA SER A 463 -5.18 -8.75 -23.11
C SER A 463 -6.01 -7.72 -22.33
N PRO A 464 -6.12 -6.47 -22.81
CA PRO A 464 -6.92 -5.43 -22.17
C PRO A 464 -8.43 -5.71 -22.25
N ALA A 465 -8.84 -6.70 -23.04
CA ALA A 465 -10.24 -7.11 -23.18
C ALA A 465 -10.55 -8.43 -22.45
N ASP A 466 -9.55 -9.14 -21.93
CA ASP A 466 -9.72 -10.47 -21.35
C ASP A 466 -8.67 -10.77 -20.28
N LEU A 467 -9.06 -10.55 -19.01
CA LEU A 467 -8.19 -10.82 -17.87
C LEU A 467 -7.96 -12.32 -17.63
N SER A 468 -8.75 -13.22 -18.23
CA SER A 468 -8.57 -14.66 -18.08
C SER A 468 -7.24 -15.17 -18.68
N LEU A 469 -6.60 -14.37 -19.54
CA LEU A 469 -5.26 -14.63 -20.08
C LEU A 469 -4.12 -14.26 -19.10
N GLY A 470 -4.46 -13.67 -17.95
CA GLY A 470 -3.54 -13.31 -16.88
C GLY A 470 -2.83 -11.96 -17.08
N TYR A 471 -2.07 -11.60 -16.05
CA TYR A 471 -1.24 -10.38 -16.05
C TYR A 471 0.08 -10.58 -16.80
N ARG A 472 0.59 -9.47 -17.33
CA ARG A 472 1.90 -9.39 -17.96
C ARG A 472 2.99 -9.49 -16.90
N ASP A 473 4.08 -10.18 -17.22
CA ASP A 473 5.29 -10.14 -16.39
C ASP A 473 6.12 -8.87 -16.66
N HIS A 474 7.21 -8.69 -15.90
CA HIS A 474 8.06 -7.50 -16.04
C HIS A 474 8.63 -7.34 -17.46
N GLN A 475 9.07 -8.42 -18.11
CA GLN A 475 9.63 -8.32 -19.46
C GLN A 475 8.55 -7.90 -20.46
N GLU A 476 7.36 -8.49 -20.35
CA GLU A 476 6.21 -8.08 -21.15
C GLU A 476 5.89 -6.58 -20.90
N LEU A 477 5.86 -6.10 -19.65
CA LEU A 477 5.55 -4.70 -19.32
C LEU A 477 6.56 -3.68 -19.89
N GLU A 478 7.82 -4.07 -20.10
CA GLU A 478 8.85 -3.24 -20.76
C GLU A 478 8.65 -3.14 -22.29
N GLU A 479 7.92 -4.07 -22.90
CA GLU A 479 7.72 -4.06 -24.35
C GLU A 479 6.87 -2.86 -24.80
N PRO A 480 7.26 -2.19 -25.90
CA PRO A 480 6.48 -1.09 -26.45
C PRO A 480 5.06 -1.51 -26.84
N ARG A 481 4.05 -0.92 -26.19
CA ARG A 481 2.63 -1.23 -26.40
C ARG A 481 1.76 0.03 -26.55
N VAL A 482 2.21 1.15 -25.98
CA VAL A 482 1.44 2.39 -25.86
C VAL A 482 2.04 3.44 -26.77
N MET A 483 1.53 3.62 -27.99
CA MET A 483 2.08 4.62 -28.92
C MET A 483 3.61 4.50 -29.14
N GLY A 484 4.15 3.27 -29.10
CA GLY A 484 5.60 3.01 -29.20
C GLY A 484 6.39 3.16 -27.89
N ARG A 485 5.72 3.31 -26.75
CA ARG A 485 6.26 3.40 -25.38
C ARG A 485 5.89 2.17 -24.55
N SER A 486 6.64 1.93 -23.47
CA SER A 486 6.40 0.78 -22.59
C SER A 486 5.12 0.94 -21.77
N THR A 487 4.60 -0.16 -21.18
CA THR A 487 3.45 -0.06 -20.26
C THR A 487 3.80 0.80 -19.05
N TRP A 488 5.05 0.79 -18.58
CA TRP A 488 5.50 1.60 -17.44
C TRP A 488 5.36 3.10 -17.67
N GLU A 489 5.67 3.59 -18.87
CA GLU A 489 5.37 4.99 -19.21
C GLU A 489 3.86 5.27 -19.21
N GLY A 490 3.05 4.27 -19.56
CA GLY A 490 1.59 4.31 -19.48
C GLY A 490 1.05 4.49 -18.08
N ILE A 491 1.51 3.67 -17.12
CA ILE A 491 0.89 3.57 -15.79
C ILE A 491 1.66 4.27 -14.65
N VAL A 492 2.95 4.55 -14.82
CA VAL A 492 3.79 5.27 -13.83
C VAL A 492 4.30 6.60 -14.39
N GLY A 493 4.56 6.67 -15.70
CA GLY A 493 5.27 7.79 -16.29
C GLY A 493 6.77 7.76 -15.96
N ASP A 494 7.34 8.92 -15.71
CA ASP A 494 8.71 9.09 -15.22
C ASP A 494 8.78 10.22 -14.17
N PRO A 495 8.67 9.86 -12.88
CA PRO A 495 8.72 10.83 -11.79
C PRO A 495 10.01 11.64 -11.74
N ALA A 496 11.16 11.07 -12.16
CA ALA A 496 12.44 11.75 -12.13
C ALA A 496 12.49 12.93 -13.12
N SER A 497 11.86 12.77 -14.28
CA SER A 497 11.68 13.84 -15.28
C SER A 497 10.36 14.61 -15.13
N SER A 498 9.57 14.34 -14.08
CA SER A 498 8.22 14.90 -13.89
C SER A 498 7.25 14.60 -15.05
N SER A 499 7.46 13.49 -15.76
CA SER A 499 6.53 13.01 -16.78
C SER A 499 5.38 12.25 -16.13
N MET A 500 4.15 12.70 -16.35
CA MET A 500 2.96 12.01 -15.86
C MET A 500 2.71 10.69 -16.62
N PRO A 501 1.96 9.74 -16.04
CA PRO A 501 1.43 8.58 -16.75
C PRO A 501 0.71 8.97 -18.04
N LEU A 502 0.81 8.14 -19.09
CA LEU A 502 0.08 8.36 -20.35
C LEU A 502 -1.37 7.93 -20.26
N ASP A 503 -1.71 6.96 -19.41
CA ASP A 503 -3.10 6.69 -19.08
C ASP A 503 -3.61 7.77 -18.12
N PRO A 504 -4.58 8.62 -18.53
CA PRO A 504 -5.09 9.65 -17.65
C PRO A 504 -5.78 9.10 -16.39
N HIS A 505 -6.23 7.83 -16.37
CA HIS A 505 -6.75 7.19 -15.15
C HIS A 505 -5.69 7.03 -14.06
N MET A 506 -4.41 6.98 -14.45
CA MET A 506 -3.29 6.83 -13.53
C MET A 506 -2.73 8.16 -13.04
N ILE A 507 -3.26 9.30 -13.51
CA ILE A 507 -2.86 10.63 -13.01
C ILE A 507 -3.63 10.91 -11.71
N GLU A 508 -2.92 11.02 -10.59
CA GLU A 508 -3.53 11.48 -9.34
C GLU A 508 -4.01 12.94 -9.48
N SER A 509 -5.28 13.19 -9.18
CA SER A 509 -5.91 14.50 -9.31
C SER A 509 -7.10 14.60 -8.37
N SER A 510 -7.31 15.74 -7.74
CA SER A 510 -8.55 16.06 -7.01
C SER A 510 -9.56 16.84 -7.87
N SER A 511 -9.36 16.81 -9.19
CA SER A 511 -10.20 17.49 -10.18
C SER A 511 -10.40 16.58 -11.39
N PRO A 512 -11.56 16.68 -12.07
CA PRO A 512 -11.85 15.89 -13.25
C PRO A 512 -10.75 15.99 -14.29
N ARG A 513 -10.28 14.82 -14.72
CA ARG A 513 -9.28 14.66 -15.76
C ARG A 513 -9.96 14.56 -17.13
N SER A 514 -9.14 14.48 -18.16
CA SER A 514 -9.59 14.25 -19.52
C SER A 514 -8.52 13.50 -20.29
N GLY A 515 -8.93 12.82 -21.35
CA GLY A 515 -8.01 12.05 -22.20
C GLY A 515 -8.61 10.71 -22.58
N THR A 516 -7.75 9.81 -23.03
CA THR A 516 -8.14 8.48 -23.51
C THR A 516 -7.14 7.48 -22.97
N ASN A 517 -7.63 6.41 -22.35
CA ASN A 517 -6.80 5.27 -21.97
C ASN A 517 -6.14 4.71 -23.23
N PRO A 518 -4.80 4.67 -23.30
CA PRO A 518 -4.12 4.36 -24.53
C PRO A 518 -4.00 2.84 -24.78
N PHE A 519 -4.46 2.00 -23.85
CA PHE A 519 -4.49 0.54 -23.96
C PHE A 519 -5.82 0.01 -24.50
N THR A 520 -6.93 0.62 -24.11
CA THR A 520 -8.30 0.21 -24.50
C THR A 520 -8.89 1.15 -25.55
N GLY A 521 -8.48 2.43 -25.56
CA GLY A 521 -9.10 3.48 -26.37
C GLY A 521 -10.33 4.12 -25.70
N ASP A 522 -10.63 3.79 -24.45
CA ASP A 522 -11.75 4.36 -23.71
C ASP A 522 -11.44 5.80 -23.28
N ALA A 523 -12.38 6.71 -23.47
CA ALA A 523 -12.21 8.11 -23.11
C ALA A 523 -12.77 8.37 -21.72
N LEU A 524 -12.03 9.16 -20.93
CA LEU A 524 -12.53 9.65 -19.65
C LEU A 524 -13.82 10.43 -19.86
N ALA A 525 -14.85 10.02 -19.13
CA ALA A 525 -16.15 10.66 -19.16
C ALA A 525 -16.20 11.78 -18.10
N PRO A 526 -16.68 13.00 -18.44
CA PRO A 526 -16.78 14.09 -17.47
C PRO A 526 -17.88 13.83 -16.42
N PRO A 527 -17.92 14.59 -15.30
CA PRO A 527 -18.90 14.38 -14.21
C PRO A 527 -20.37 14.49 -14.59
N THR A 528 -20.68 15.15 -15.71
CA THR A 528 -22.05 15.25 -16.23
C THR A 528 -22.53 13.99 -16.95
N SER A 529 -21.67 12.98 -17.09
CA SER A 529 -21.98 11.74 -17.80
C SER A 529 -22.83 10.81 -16.95
N GLN A 530 -23.37 9.76 -17.58
CA GLN A 530 -24.07 8.73 -16.82
C GLN A 530 -23.06 7.78 -16.17
N PRO A 531 -23.36 7.20 -14.99
CA PRO A 531 -22.56 6.12 -14.41
C PRO A 531 -22.27 5.01 -15.43
N GLY A 532 -21.02 4.56 -15.51
CA GLY A 532 -20.56 3.52 -16.44
C GLY A 532 -20.34 3.97 -17.88
N THR A 533 -20.30 5.29 -18.15
CA THR A 533 -19.93 5.80 -19.49
C THR A 533 -18.48 5.45 -19.82
N ASP A 534 -17.60 5.54 -18.83
CA ASP A 534 -16.25 4.99 -18.86
C ASP A 534 -16.28 3.57 -18.25
N PRO A 535 -15.87 2.51 -18.98
CA PRO A 535 -15.86 1.15 -18.45
C PRO A 535 -14.76 0.88 -17.40
N ILE A 536 -13.80 1.79 -17.20
CA ILE A 536 -12.68 1.63 -16.27
C ILE A 536 -13.02 2.28 -14.92
N ASN A 537 -13.40 3.55 -14.90
CA ASN A 537 -13.71 4.29 -13.66
C ASN A 537 -15.15 4.82 -13.55
N GLY A 538 -16.02 4.50 -14.50
CA GLY A 538 -17.42 4.94 -14.54
C GLY A 538 -17.58 6.33 -15.16
N HIS A 539 -16.98 7.33 -14.54
CA HIS A 539 -16.72 8.69 -15.02
C HIS A 539 -15.97 9.49 -13.94
N GLU A 540 -15.33 10.59 -14.33
CA GLU A 540 -14.74 11.54 -13.38
C GLU A 540 -15.83 12.19 -12.51
N TYR A 541 -15.50 12.68 -11.31
CA TYR A 541 -16.47 13.28 -10.40
C TYR A 541 -15.96 14.56 -9.73
N THR A 542 -16.75 15.13 -8.83
CA THR A 542 -16.35 16.33 -8.11
C THR A 542 -16.17 16.01 -6.62
N PRO A 543 -14.94 15.74 -6.16
CA PRO A 543 -14.65 15.58 -4.74
C PRO A 543 -15.04 16.82 -3.93
N GLY A 544 -15.49 16.62 -2.69
CA GLY A 544 -15.77 17.71 -1.77
C GLY A 544 -17.10 18.45 -1.96
N LEU A 545 -18.05 17.86 -2.70
CA LEU A 545 -19.42 18.38 -2.79
C LEU A 545 -20.13 18.27 -1.44
N LYS A 546 -20.81 19.36 -1.04
CA LYS A 546 -21.79 19.39 0.05
C LYS A 546 -23.02 20.16 -0.42
N ASP A 547 -24.19 19.54 -0.35
CA ASP A 547 -25.44 20.11 -0.89
C ASP A 547 -25.30 20.62 -2.34
N GLY A 548 -24.52 19.91 -3.17
CA GLY A 548 -24.31 20.20 -4.59
C GLY A 548 -23.32 21.33 -4.87
N VAL A 549 -22.61 21.81 -3.84
CA VAL A 549 -21.61 22.87 -3.96
C VAL A 549 -20.25 22.36 -3.52
N VAL A 550 -19.20 22.64 -4.31
CA VAL A 550 -17.83 22.28 -3.96
C VAL A 550 -17.37 23.15 -2.79
N VAL A 551 -17.07 22.53 -1.66
CA VAL A 551 -16.55 23.23 -0.47
C VAL A 551 -15.03 23.21 -0.47
N ALA A 552 -14.44 22.02 -0.52
CA ALA A 552 -13.01 21.77 -0.57
C ALA A 552 -12.81 20.33 -1.08
N PRO A 553 -11.95 20.08 -2.09
CA PRO A 553 -11.66 18.72 -2.52
C PRO A 553 -11.14 17.91 -1.34
N ASP A 554 -11.77 16.76 -1.09
CA ASP A 554 -11.46 15.87 0.03
C ASP A 554 -10.98 14.49 -0.42
N ASP A 555 -10.97 14.22 -1.73
CA ASP A 555 -10.67 12.93 -2.34
C ASP A 555 -9.99 13.09 -3.72
N LEU A 556 -9.47 11.99 -4.27
CA LEU A 556 -8.86 11.93 -5.61
C LEU A 556 -9.77 11.21 -6.61
N GLU A 557 -9.60 11.49 -7.90
CA GLU A 557 -10.23 10.73 -8.98
C GLU A 557 -9.80 9.26 -8.95
N TYR A 558 -10.73 8.36 -9.28
CA TYR A 558 -10.48 6.91 -9.26
C TYR A 558 -9.67 6.47 -10.48
N ALA A 559 -8.75 5.52 -10.25
CA ALA A 559 -8.05 4.81 -11.31
C ALA A 559 -8.93 3.73 -11.92
N CYS A 560 -9.67 2.98 -11.10
CA CYS A 560 -10.58 1.94 -11.54
C CYS A 560 -11.70 1.70 -10.53
N ILE A 561 -12.80 1.10 -10.99
CA ILE A 561 -13.94 0.69 -10.16
C ILE A 561 -14.32 -0.77 -10.42
N PHE A 562 -15.08 -1.36 -9.51
CA PHE A 562 -15.69 -2.68 -9.70
C PHE A 562 -17.03 -2.80 -8.97
N GLU A 563 -17.92 -3.64 -9.49
CA GLU A 563 -19.25 -3.86 -8.91
C GLU A 563 -19.18 -4.55 -7.54
N LEU A 564 -19.98 -4.07 -6.59
CA LEU A 564 -20.16 -4.70 -5.30
C LEU A 564 -21.09 -5.92 -5.42
N PRO A 565 -20.78 -7.06 -4.77
CA PRO A 565 -21.71 -8.20 -4.71
C PRO A 565 -23.07 -7.83 -4.07
N GLN A 566 -23.07 -6.83 -3.20
CA GLN A 566 -24.26 -6.26 -2.58
C GLN A 566 -24.15 -4.75 -2.53
N SER A 567 -25.12 -4.05 -3.11
CA SER A 567 -25.23 -2.59 -3.01
C SER A 567 -25.54 -2.15 -1.58
N ARG A 568 -25.06 -0.95 -1.21
CA ARG A 568 -25.17 -0.37 0.13
C ARG A 568 -25.84 0.99 0.07
N ASP A 569 -26.94 1.19 0.80
CA ASP A 569 -27.60 2.50 0.87
C ASP A 569 -27.00 3.35 2.01
N CYS A 570 -26.23 4.37 1.63
CA CYS A 570 -25.55 5.28 2.56
C CYS A 570 -26.49 6.23 3.31
N ALA A 571 -27.79 6.27 2.97
CA ALA A 571 -28.77 7.01 3.75
C ALA A 571 -29.12 6.31 5.08
N VAL A 572 -28.90 4.99 5.16
CA VAL A 572 -29.26 4.16 6.32
C VAL A 572 -28.07 3.44 6.93
N VAL A 573 -27.05 3.12 6.12
CA VAL A 573 -25.78 2.56 6.59
C VAL A 573 -24.80 3.70 6.84
N LEU A 574 -24.58 4.05 8.10
CA LEU A 574 -23.68 5.14 8.51
C LEU A 574 -22.31 4.65 9.02
N THR A 575 -22.07 3.34 9.03
CA THR A 575 -20.83 2.73 9.53
C THR A 575 -20.00 2.15 8.39
N GLY A 576 -18.68 2.37 8.42
CA GLY A 576 -17.74 1.92 7.38
C GLY A 576 -17.46 2.99 6.32
N ASP A 577 -16.87 2.59 5.20
CA ASP A 577 -16.64 3.47 4.06
C ASP A 577 -17.89 3.51 3.16
N CYS A 578 -18.65 4.60 3.24
CA CYS A 578 -19.87 4.79 2.44
C CYS A 578 -19.74 6.08 1.62
N ARG A 579 -19.39 5.94 0.35
CA ARG A 579 -19.01 7.05 -0.54
C ARG A 579 -20.21 7.86 -1.07
N CYS A 580 -21.43 7.37 -0.83
CA CYS A 580 -22.67 7.96 -1.35
C CYS A 580 -23.49 8.71 -0.29
N ALA A 581 -22.87 9.15 0.81
CA ALA A 581 -23.56 9.81 1.91
C ALA A 581 -24.14 11.20 1.54
N GLU A 582 -23.51 11.92 0.60
CA GLU A 582 -23.99 13.21 0.07
C GLU A 582 -25.04 12.96 -1.03
N PRO A 583 -26.35 13.22 -0.83
CA PRO A 583 -27.38 12.84 -1.80
C PRO A 583 -27.25 13.49 -3.18
N THR A 584 -26.58 14.65 -3.26
CA THR A 584 -26.40 15.42 -4.49
C THR A 584 -25.06 15.15 -5.20
N ASN A 585 -24.32 14.12 -4.77
CA ASN A 585 -23.03 13.77 -5.35
C ASN A 585 -23.13 13.45 -6.86
N ASP A 586 -22.01 13.64 -7.55
CA ASP A 586 -21.76 13.17 -8.92
C ASP A 586 -20.76 11.98 -8.92
N ASN A 587 -20.61 11.26 -7.81
CA ASN A 587 -19.65 10.15 -7.70
C ASN A 587 -20.06 8.94 -8.57
N PRO A 588 -19.17 8.32 -9.37
CA PRO A 588 -19.52 7.20 -10.26
C PRO A 588 -19.96 5.93 -9.54
N LEU A 589 -19.65 5.78 -8.25
CA LEU A 589 -20.02 4.61 -7.44
C LEU A 589 -21.49 4.62 -7.03
N CYS A 590 -22.14 5.77 -7.17
CA CYS A 590 -23.44 6.06 -6.58
C CYS A 590 -24.56 6.06 -7.62
N VAL A 591 -25.71 5.53 -7.25
CA VAL A 591 -26.93 5.63 -8.05
C VAL A 591 -28.11 6.02 -7.17
N GLU A 592 -29.22 6.42 -7.79
CA GLU A 592 -30.46 6.65 -7.06
C GLU A 592 -31.02 5.30 -6.55
N PRO A 593 -31.36 5.17 -5.26
CA PRO A 593 -32.02 3.97 -4.77
C PRO A 593 -33.44 3.89 -5.34
N PRO A 594 -33.97 2.67 -5.57
CA PRO A 594 -35.34 2.48 -6.02
C PRO A 594 -36.35 3.21 -5.13
N GLY A 595 -37.16 4.09 -5.73
CA GLY A 595 -38.24 4.80 -5.04
C GLY A 595 -37.86 6.13 -4.36
N THR A 596 -36.58 6.54 -4.41
CA THR A 596 -36.14 7.86 -3.91
C THR A 596 -35.38 8.63 -5.01
N PRO A 597 -36.09 9.13 -6.04
CA PRO A 597 -35.45 9.87 -7.13
C PRO A 597 -34.83 11.18 -6.63
N GLY A 598 -33.70 11.58 -7.21
CA GLY A 598 -32.96 12.79 -6.87
C GLY A 598 -31.99 12.68 -5.69
N ALA A 599 -31.79 11.49 -5.11
CA ALA A 599 -30.82 11.25 -4.04
C ALA A 599 -29.93 10.07 -4.40
N ARG A 600 -28.67 10.30 -4.78
CA ARG A 600 -27.74 9.24 -5.20
C ARG A 600 -27.05 8.56 -4.01
N THR A 601 -27.83 7.93 -3.12
CA THR A 601 -27.30 7.34 -1.89
C THR A 601 -26.97 5.85 -1.97
N LEU A 602 -27.34 5.18 -3.07
CA LEU A 602 -27.06 3.75 -3.24
C LEU A 602 -25.68 3.53 -3.85
N GLN A 603 -24.72 3.07 -3.06
CA GLN A 603 -23.41 2.63 -3.53
C GLN A 603 -23.52 1.26 -4.18
N THR A 604 -23.05 1.17 -5.42
CA THR A 604 -23.10 -0.05 -6.25
C THR A 604 -21.73 -0.57 -6.62
N HIS A 605 -20.70 0.25 -6.46
CA HIS A 605 -19.32 -0.06 -6.83
C HIS A 605 -18.36 0.35 -5.68
N ALA A 606 -17.18 -0.25 -5.70
CA ALA A 606 -16.00 0.21 -4.98
C ALA A 606 -14.93 0.68 -5.98
N ALA A 607 -13.88 1.32 -5.50
CA ALA A 607 -12.88 1.98 -6.33
C ALA A 607 -11.48 1.88 -5.76
N ALA A 608 -10.48 2.07 -6.62
CA ALA A 608 -9.10 2.26 -6.22
C ALA A 608 -8.51 3.53 -6.86
N TYR A 609 -7.54 4.13 -6.18
CA TYR A 609 -6.79 5.31 -6.61
C TYR A 609 -5.47 4.90 -7.28
N PRO A 610 -4.82 5.77 -8.07
CA PRO A 610 -3.54 5.44 -8.68
C PRO A 610 -2.45 5.10 -7.66
N ALA A 611 -1.90 3.88 -7.69
CA ALA A 611 -0.88 3.42 -6.74
C ALA A 611 0.56 3.61 -7.27
N LEU A 612 0.87 4.85 -7.68
CA LEU A 612 2.08 5.17 -8.45
C LEU A 612 3.39 4.81 -7.75
N ARG A 613 3.47 4.96 -6.41
CA ARG A 613 4.69 4.67 -5.65
C ARG A 613 4.96 3.18 -5.57
N GLN A 614 3.94 2.37 -5.32
CA GLN A 614 4.06 0.91 -5.32
C GLN A 614 4.42 0.40 -6.72
N LEU A 615 3.78 0.92 -7.77
CA LEU A 615 4.10 0.56 -9.16
C LEU A 615 5.53 0.96 -9.56
N SER A 616 6.00 2.12 -9.10
CA SER A 616 7.39 2.56 -9.29
C SER A 616 8.39 1.60 -8.64
N LEU A 617 8.12 1.15 -7.40
CA LEU A 617 8.94 0.13 -6.74
C LEU A 617 8.95 -1.18 -7.54
N LEU A 618 7.77 -1.67 -7.94
CA LEU A 618 7.65 -2.92 -8.70
C LEU A 618 8.38 -2.86 -10.04
N ARG A 619 8.38 -1.70 -10.71
CA ARG A 619 9.18 -1.45 -11.91
C ARG A 619 10.67 -1.60 -11.63
N HIS A 620 11.18 -0.92 -10.61
CA HIS A 620 12.61 -0.92 -10.28
C HIS A 620 13.13 -2.28 -9.78
N LEU A 621 12.27 -3.10 -9.17
CA LEU A 621 12.60 -4.47 -8.77
C LEU A 621 12.71 -5.45 -9.97
N GLY A 622 12.30 -5.04 -11.17
CA GLY A 622 12.42 -5.85 -12.37
C GLY A 622 11.72 -7.21 -12.23
N ALA A 623 12.46 -8.29 -12.49
CA ALA A 623 11.96 -9.66 -12.39
C ALA A 623 11.65 -10.15 -10.96
N GLN A 624 11.89 -9.34 -9.92
CA GLN A 624 11.41 -9.60 -8.55
C GLN A 624 10.01 -9.03 -8.31
N GLY A 625 9.57 -8.06 -9.13
CA GLY A 625 8.26 -7.45 -9.05
C GLY A 625 7.16 -8.27 -9.75
N VAL A 626 5.98 -8.31 -9.15
CA VAL A 626 4.74 -8.81 -9.76
C VAL A 626 3.67 -7.73 -9.64
N VAL A 627 3.09 -7.31 -10.77
CA VAL A 627 2.04 -6.29 -10.82
C VAL A 627 0.69 -6.93 -11.07
N SER A 628 -0.32 -6.50 -10.32
CA SER A 628 -1.71 -6.87 -10.54
C SER A 628 -2.63 -5.76 -10.04
N SER A 629 -3.85 -5.72 -10.58
CA SER A 629 -4.89 -4.78 -10.18
C SER A 629 -5.64 -5.26 -8.94
N ILE A 630 -6.01 -4.30 -8.09
CA ILE A 630 -6.96 -4.48 -6.99
C ILE A 630 -8.42 -4.33 -7.42
N CYS A 631 -8.71 -3.85 -8.64
CA CYS A 631 -10.05 -3.87 -9.19
C CYS A 631 -10.29 -5.22 -9.90
N PRO A 632 -11.02 -6.17 -9.32
CA PRO A 632 -11.29 -7.45 -9.98
C PRO A 632 -12.16 -7.25 -11.23
N ALA A 633 -11.96 -8.07 -12.25
CA ALA A 633 -12.80 -8.05 -13.45
C ALA A 633 -14.23 -8.55 -13.17
N GLN A 634 -14.39 -9.49 -12.22
CA GLN A 634 -15.68 -10.03 -11.80
C GLN A 634 -15.60 -10.74 -10.44
N GLN A 635 -16.74 -10.88 -9.78
CA GLN A 635 -16.87 -11.53 -8.46
C GLN A 635 -18.02 -12.53 -8.35
N ASP A 636 -18.69 -12.85 -9.47
CA ASP A 636 -19.94 -13.60 -9.47
C ASP A 636 -19.75 -15.08 -9.80
N ASP A 637 -18.76 -15.41 -10.64
CA ASP A 637 -18.52 -16.77 -11.12
C ASP A 637 -17.14 -17.29 -10.65
N PRO A 638 -17.10 -18.02 -9.50
CA PRO A 638 -15.85 -18.58 -8.98
C PRO A 638 -15.25 -19.71 -9.83
N SER A 639 -15.94 -20.13 -10.90
CA SER A 639 -15.40 -21.13 -11.83
C SER A 639 -14.50 -20.54 -12.93
N ARG A 640 -14.55 -19.21 -13.14
CA ARG A 640 -13.74 -18.53 -14.15
C ARG A 640 -12.35 -18.18 -13.64
N ALA A 641 -11.39 -18.14 -14.57
CA ALA A 641 -9.98 -17.83 -14.28
C ALA A 641 -9.75 -16.38 -13.82
N ASP A 642 -10.69 -15.47 -14.08
CA ASP A 642 -10.63 -14.05 -13.72
C ASP A 642 -11.55 -13.68 -12.54
N TYR A 643 -11.98 -14.68 -11.75
CA TYR A 643 -12.68 -14.44 -10.50
C TYR A 643 -11.80 -13.77 -9.47
N ALA A 644 -12.30 -12.70 -8.84
CA ALA A 644 -11.62 -12.00 -7.76
C ALA A 644 -10.15 -11.70 -8.13
N TYR A 645 -9.19 -12.11 -7.29
CA TYR A 645 -7.76 -11.96 -7.56
C TYR A 645 -7.08 -13.25 -8.03
N LEU A 646 -7.81 -14.21 -8.59
CA LEU A 646 -7.20 -15.43 -9.17
C LEU A 646 -6.11 -15.12 -10.24
N PRO A 647 -6.25 -14.09 -11.11
CA PRO A 647 -5.18 -13.70 -12.01
C PRO A 647 -3.91 -13.22 -11.29
N ALA A 648 -4.04 -12.54 -10.15
CA ALA A 648 -2.92 -12.11 -9.33
C ALA A 648 -2.25 -13.30 -8.65
N VAL A 649 -3.05 -14.21 -8.08
CA VAL A 649 -2.59 -15.49 -7.52
C VAL A 649 -1.77 -16.26 -8.54
N GLN A 650 -2.29 -16.35 -9.77
CA GLN A 650 -1.63 -17.01 -10.88
C GLN A 650 -0.28 -16.36 -11.21
N ALA A 651 -0.22 -15.02 -11.29
CA ALA A 651 1.04 -14.30 -11.53
C ALA A 651 2.08 -14.50 -10.40
N MET A 652 1.64 -14.49 -9.14
CA MET A 652 2.51 -14.77 -7.98
C MET A 652 3.03 -16.21 -8.00
N SER A 653 2.14 -17.18 -8.22
CA SER A 653 2.49 -18.60 -8.31
C SER A 653 3.52 -18.86 -9.41
N ASP A 654 3.38 -18.18 -10.55
CA ASP A 654 4.29 -18.31 -11.69
C ASP A 654 5.66 -17.75 -11.39
N ARG A 655 5.70 -16.59 -10.72
CA ARG A 655 6.95 -16.00 -10.27
C ARG A 655 7.65 -16.88 -9.25
N VAL A 656 6.93 -17.41 -8.27
CA VAL A 656 7.46 -18.37 -7.29
C VAL A 656 8.01 -19.62 -8.00
N ALA A 657 7.23 -20.23 -8.90
CA ALA A 657 7.64 -21.40 -9.66
C ALA A 657 8.95 -21.20 -10.43
N SER A 658 9.16 -20.01 -11.01
CA SER A 658 10.39 -19.68 -11.75
C SER A 658 11.66 -19.68 -10.90
N ARG A 659 11.53 -19.54 -9.56
CA ARG A 659 12.62 -19.49 -8.58
C ARG A 659 12.81 -20.80 -7.80
N LEU A 660 11.82 -21.69 -7.84
CA LEU A 660 11.84 -22.99 -7.18
C LEU A 660 12.41 -24.09 -8.07
N ALA A 661 12.83 -25.20 -7.45
CA ALA A 661 13.30 -26.38 -8.18
C ALA A 661 12.21 -26.91 -9.13
N PRO A 662 12.56 -27.29 -10.38
CA PRO A 662 11.61 -27.99 -11.23
C PRO A 662 11.21 -29.31 -10.56
N PRO A 663 10.01 -29.84 -10.83
CA PRO A 663 9.61 -31.14 -10.31
C PRO A 663 10.60 -32.22 -10.79
N PRO A 664 10.87 -33.26 -9.98
CA PRO A 664 11.80 -34.33 -10.31
C PRO A 664 11.34 -35.21 -11.48
#